data_AF-A0A7V6LGR0-F1
#
_entry.id   AF-A0A7V6LGR0-F1
#
_cell.length_a   1.000
_cell.length_b   1.000
_cell.length_c   1.000
_cell.angle_alpha   90.00
_cell.angle_beta   90.00
_cell.angle_gamma   90.00
#
_symmetry.space_group_name_H-M   'P 1'
#
loop_
_entity.id
_entity.type
_entity.pdbx_description
1 polymer ?
#
loop_
_entity_poly.entity_id
_entity_poly.type
_entity_poly.pdbx_seq_one_letter_code
_entity_poly.pdbx_strand_id
1 'polypeptide(L)'
;MKQSFIAFCLTLVIGAGAASAAVTNVFHVAAGDVKTVKEIVTANGWSWADDDWLRKTGPGELTASADYKDTKINLLIEEGSYAVPTIVHTRGGRLIIRDGATLRVGGIQDAMGGDWYVSFAGHGTGQGDNLGAISVGGGLMNPIFGTGTIWDMASDATIYSYGTMNAVFSGGSETVGPTLNMNGRTLTLRGKDVNAVFRPRWYWKIINAGPIIVRNGEFARHDTTNDFTPNIPLVSFTEGAVMAAYGTSSLWGKVDAFSFEAGTSLAKGKQGVSGVTLTMKKATGPVAISSDATVTISQEFGVRGTDLVNGKWLTSANVLTFTEGCELSFADLGDLALSAGTVYTAATSVASIAGVPTPTGDAAMLFTVANTGSALTLTVKSGIIDVVRDWNLQTNDVNAAANNTAAVAAHVAEVVDGTILYFPSGDYWFTDTLDLSSVTATNVRLWNPAGTAKLRGGVRLGAASNVTVDELVFSGCAGPAIVATNTAGLTVTDCTFDKVGGLYEDGKKYLFAAVNVTDFNVTAGAYVTDGMQYDGQGFFAGGTQAALSEAYADAVVVRVTAKEHWTWWLETTNRLALVPAAYNGKTWRKIGAGSFDSDNTGIRDVGIAAVEILEGAFVVRGNDACLGVAYGPVRVHSGATLTLAEAGTAANNRSIRIAGSGSGAAFPAVRFTGSAIWNKTSNVRWILEDDAAMYASMTGEDGSFLRGAIEMNGHTLTLKGVTDSHFRFGRTFQWNGSAYGKINLFAGVKLPVAALEVDGDKQKMGLYGSSSSAAEYVRDDLFMGAGVLRVGEPIGLMIIIR
;
A
#
# COMPACT_ATOMS: atom_id res chain seq x y z
N MET A 1 -8.81 25.14 -25.28
CA MET A 1 -7.59 25.74 -24.70
C MET A 1 -6.38 24.82 -24.89
N LYS A 2 -6.23 24.19 -26.07
CA LYS A 2 -5.21 23.17 -26.37
C LYS A 2 -4.28 23.55 -27.54
N GLN A 3 -4.30 24.81 -27.98
CA GLN A 3 -3.44 25.27 -29.08
C GLN A 3 -2.13 25.91 -28.62
N SER A 4 -1.93 26.15 -27.32
CA SER A 4 -0.70 26.82 -26.83
C SER A 4 0.41 25.87 -26.39
N PHE A 5 0.14 24.56 -26.23
CA PHE A 5 1.13 23.60 -25.72
C PHE A 5 1.88 22.84 -26.83
N ILE A 6 1.24 22.62 -27.98
CA ILE A 6 1.90 22.01 -29.16
C ILE A 6 2.88 23.01 -29.81
N ALA A 7 2.68 24.31 -29.64
CA ALA A 7 3.62 25.34 -30.08
C ALA A 7 4.92 25.39 -29.24
N PHE A 8 4.99 24.75 -28.06
CA PHE A 8 6.22 24.74 -27.26
C PHE A 8 7.14 23.55 -27.59
N CYS A 9 6.56 22.42 -28.02
CA CYS A 9 7.35 21.24 -28.40
C CYS A 9 7.78 21.21 -29.88
N LEU A 10 7.11 21.97 -30.76
CA LEU A 10 7.42 21.94 -32.20
C LEU A 10 8.32 23.09 -32.71
N THR A 11 8.69 24.05 -31.85
CA THR A 11 9.53 25.20 -32.26
C THR A 11 11.03 24.99 -32.00
N LEU A 12 11.43 23.81 -31.53
CA LEU A 12 12.84 23.45 -31.27
C LEU A 12 13.46 22.53 -32.34
N VAL A 13 12.79 22.35 -33.50
CA VAL A 13 13.27 21.42 -34.56
C VAL A 13 13.59 22.12 -35.89
N ILE A 14 13.54 23.45 -36.01
CA ILE A 14 14.04 24.13 -37.21
C ILE A 14 14.93 25.31 -36.81
N GLY A 15 16.18 24.95 -36.47
CA GLY A 15 17.32 25.85 -36.40
C GLY A 15 18.55 25.07 -36.85
N ALA A 16 18.76 25.02 -38.16
CA ALA A 16 19.90 24.36 -38.78
C ALA A 16 21.21 25.05 -38.36
N GLY A 17 21.90 24.42 -37.41
CA GLY A 17 23.33 24.54 -37.16
C GLY A 17 23.78 23.18 -36.66
N ALA A 18 24.81 22.60 -37.27
CA ALA A 18 25.25 21.23 -37.00
C ALA A 18 25.44 20.96 -35.49
N ALA A 19 24.47 20.31 -34.85
CA ALA A 19 24.61 19.81 -33.49
C ALA A 19 25.56 18.61 -33.53
N SER A 20 26.79 18.81 -33.07
CA SER A 20 27.69 17.70 -32.78
C SER A 20 26.99 16.76 -31.79
N ALA A 21 27.03 15.46 -32.03
CA ALA A 21 26.54 14.49 -31.05
C ALA A 21 27.26 14.72 -29.72
N ALA A 22 26.50 14.85 -28.62
CA ALA A 22 27.05 15.06 -27.29
C ALA A 22 28.09 13.97 -26.96
N VAL A 23 29.30 14.38 -26.60
CA VAL A 23 30.40 13.49 -26.27
C VAL A 23 30.34 13.11 -24.80
N THR A 24 30.64 11.85 -24.48
CA THR A 24 30.78 11.40 -23.08
C THR A 24 32.25 11.27 -22.71
N ASN A 25 32.71 12.21 -21.89
CA ASN A 25 34.06 12.24 -21.34
C ASN A 25 34.09 11.50 -20.00
N VAL A 26 34.80 10.37 -19.95
CA VAL A 26 34.89 9.50 -18.77
C VAL A 26 36.23 9.68 -18.07
N PHE A 27 36.23 9.77 -16.74
CA PHE A 27 37.44 9.80 -15.93
C PHE A 27 37.25 9.09 -14.59
N HIS A 28 38.37 8.78 -13.95
CA HIS A 28 38.44 8.08 -12.68
C HIS A 28 39.18 8.92 -11.65
N VAL A 29 38.64 9.01 -10.43
CA VAL A 29 39.32 9.65 -9.28
C VAL A 29 39.53 8.58 -8.20
N ALA A 30 40.80 8.29 -7.89
CA ALA A 30 41.15 7.23 -6.96
C ALA A 30 40.79 7.59 -5.50
N ALA A 31 40.74 6.58 -4.63
CA ALA A 31 40.44 6.77 -3.21
C ALA A 31 41.45 7.74 -2.55
N GLY A 32 40.94 8.72 -1.80
CA GLY A 32 41.76 9.73 -1.13
C GLY A 32 42.26 10.87 -2.03
N ASP A 33 42.08 10.76 -3.36
CA ASP A 33 42.40 11.85 -4.27
C ASP A 33 41.29 12.90 -4.31
N VAL A 34 41.71 14.15 -4.47
CA VAL A 34 40.85 15.29 -4.81
C VAL A 34 41.35 15.87 -6.12
N LYS A 35 40.45 16.00 -7.10
CA LYS A 35 40.73 16.62 -8.41
C LYS A 35 39.72 17.70 -8.70
N THR A 36 40.10 18.74 -9.42
CA THR A 36 39.20 19.75 -9.95
C THR A 36 38.80 19.42 -11.39
N VAL A 37 37.61 19.88 -11.82
CA VAL A 37 37.19 19.74 -13.22
C VAL A 37 38.25 20.32 -14.19
N LYS A 38 38.89 21.44 -13.81
CA LYS A 38 39.96 22.07 -14.61
C LYS A 38 41.16 21.16 -14.81
N GLU A 39 41.64 20.53 -13.74
CA GLU A 39 42.79 19.62 -13.82
C GLU A 39 42.49 18.45 -14.76
N ILE A 40 41.29 17.87 -14.66
CA ILE A 40 40.88 16.75 -15.52
C ILE A 40 40.76 17.20 -16.99
N VAL A 41 40.08 18.30 -17.26
CA VAL A 41 39.88 18.81 -18.63
C VAL A 41 41.22 19.17 -19.28
N THR A 42 42.09 19.86 -18.54
CA THR A 42 43.41 20.27 -19.04
C THR A 42 44.31 19.05 -19.29
N ALA A 43 44.33 18.08 -18.38
CA ALA A 43 45.18 16.89 -18.51
C ALA A 43 44.78 16.01 -19.71
N ASN A 44 43.50 15.99 -20.06
CA ASN A 44 42.98 15.18 -21.16
C ASN A 44 42.81 15.95 -22.48
N GLY A 45 43.12 17.25 -22.50
CA GLY A 45 42.98 18.09 -23.69
C GLY A 45 41.54 18.21 -24.20
N TRP A 46 40.55 18.16 -23.29
CA TRP A 46 39.14 18.21 -23.67
C TRP A 46 38.68 19.63 -23.99
N SER A 47 37.81 19.74 -24.99
CA SER A 47 37.03 20.93 -25.30
C SER A 47 35.54 20.63 -25.12
N TRP A 48 34.77 21.57 -24.58
CA TRP A 48 33.34 21.37 -24.30
C TRP A 48 32.47 21.91 -25.43
N ALA A 49 31.47 21.12 -25.83
CA ALA A 49 30.26 21.60 -26.48
C ALA A 49 29.10 21.61 -25.47
N ASP A 50 28.08 22.42 -25.76
CA ASP A 50 26.84 22.39 -24.97
C ASP A 50 26.24 20.97 -24.99
N ASP A 51 25.77 20.52 -23.82
CA ASP A 51 25.16 19.19 -23.58
C ASP A 51 26.13 17.99 -23.57
N ASP A 52 27.45 18.20 -23.62
CA ASP A 52 28.44 17.13 -23.39
C ASP A 52 28.34 16.53 -21.97
N TRP A 53 28.70 15.26 -21.84
CA TRP A 53 28.69 14.53 -20.56
C TRP A 53 30.08 14.45 -19.93
N LEU A 54 30.15 14.75 -18.64
CA LEU A 54 31.26 14.41 -17.77
C LEU A 54 30.84 13.26 -16.85
N ARG A 55 31.41 12.08 -17.08
CA ARG A 55 31.15 10.86 -16.31
C ARG A 55 32.30 10.57 -15.35
N LYS A 56 32.01 10.62 -14.06
CA LYS A 56 32.94 10.42 -12.96
C LYS A 56 32.79 9.02 -12.36
N THR A 57 33.91 8.30 -12.27
CA THR A 57 34.03 7.01 -11.58
C THR A 57 35.08 7.07 -10.46
N GLY A 58 35.11 6.06 -9.59
CA GLY A 58 36.08 5.94 -8.51
C GLY A 58 35.65 6.66 -7.22
N PRO A 59 36.21 6.29 -6.05
CA PRO A 59 35.74 6.77 -4.75
C PRO A 59 36.26 8.15 -4.34
N GLY A 60 37.21 8.75 -5.07
CA GLY A 60 37.77 10.07 -4.71
C GLY A 60 36.81 11.23 -4.92
N GLU A 61 37.27 12.46 -4.68
CA GLU A 61 36.45 13.67 -4.82
C GLU A 61 36.76 14.43 -6.12
N LEU A 62 35.71 14.80 -6.87
CA LEU A 62 35.81 15.78 -7.96
C LEU A 62 35.21 17.11 -7.49
N THR A 63 35.96 18.21 -7.64
CA THR A 63 35.53 19.55 -7.26
C THR A 63 35.19 20.39 -8.49
N ALA A 64 34.04 21.08 -8.44
CA ALA A 64 33.62 22.05 -9.45
C ALA A 64 34.68 23.15 -9.67
N SER A 65 34.77 23.70 -10.89
CA SER A 65 35.69 24.80 -11.20
C SER A 65 34.93 26.01 -11.77
N ALA A 66 35.28 27.20 -11.29
CA ALA A 66 34.76 28.48 -11.80
C ALA A 66 35.09 28.73 -13.28
N ASP A 67 36.12 28.07 -13.82
CA ASP A 67 36.50 28.18 -15.24
C ASP A 67 35.39 27.72 -16.19
N TYR A 68 34.50 26.83 -15.73
CA TYR A 68 33.42 26.24 -16.53
C TYR A 68 32.03 26.68 -16.07
N LYS A 69 31.92 27.80 -15.35
CA LYS A 69 30.63 28.32 -14.91
C LYS A 69 29.70 28.58 -16.12
N ASP A 70 30.14 29.26 -17.16
CA ASP A 70 29.21 29.59 -18.26
C ASP A 70 28.96 28.43 -19.25
N THR A 71 29.48 27.23 -18.98
CA THR A 71 29.37 26.05 -19.84
C THR A 71 28.17 25.18 -19.46
N LYS A 72 27.37 24.76 -20.45
CA LYS A 72 26.24 23.84 -20.24
C LYS A 72 26.73 22.38 -20.35
N ILE A 73 27.01 21.75 -19.21
CA ILE A 73 27.49 20.37 -19.14
C ILE A 73 26.49 19.45 -18.42
N ASN A 74 26.44 18.19 -18.87
CA ASN A 74 25.75 17.10 -18.19
C ASN A 74 26.73 16.34 -17.29
N LEU A 75 26.33 16.01 -16.07
CA LEU A 75 27.16 15.35 -15.07
C LEU A 75 26.56 13.99 -14.70
N LEU A 76 27.40 12.95 -14.68
CA LEU A 76 27.08 11.63 -14.15
C LEU A 76 28.14 11.23 -13.11
N ILE A 77 27.72 11.12 -11.85
CA ILE A 77 28.57 10.72 -10.72
C ILE A 77 28.19 9.29 -10.33
N GLU A 78 29.08 8.33 -10.61
CA GLU A 78 28.82 6.90 -10.36
C GLU A 78 29.30 6.42 -8.98
N GLU A 79 30.33 7.05 -8.43
CA GLU A 79 30.93 6.69 -7.14
C GLU A 79 31.57 7.94 -6.51
N GLY A 80 31.84 7.94 -5.21
CA GLY A 80 32.56 9.00 -4.48
C GLY A 80 31.82 10.34 -4.45
N SER A 81 32.54 11.45 -4.28
CA SER A 81 31.90 12.78 -4.15
C SER A 81 32.11 13.69 -5.36
N TYR A 82 31.11 14.53 -5.61
CA TYR A 82 31.25 15.74 -6.42
C TYR A 82 31.01 16.97 -5.53
N ALA A 83 32.03 17.79 -5.32
CA ALA A 83 32.00 18.94 -4.42
C ALA A 83 31.80 20.26 -5.17
N VAL A 84 30.89 21.09 -4.67
CA VAL A 84 30.60 22.44 -5.18
C VAL A 84 30.86 23.43 -4.02
N PRO A 85 32.12 23.86 -3.78
CA PRO A 85 32.49 24.58 -2.56
C PRO A 85 32.24 26.11 -2.61
N THR A 86 32.12 26.71 -3.80
CA THR A 86 31.92 28.15 -4.02
C THR A 86 30.91 28.40 -5.15
N ILE A 87 30.50 29.67 -5.34
CA ILE A 87 29.57 30.08 -6.42
C ILE A 87 30.19 29.74 -7.78
N VAL A 88 29.79 28.61 -8.37
CA VAL A 88 30.14 28.22 -9.73
C VAL A 88 28.83 28.18 -10.51
N HIS A 89 28.49 29.28 -11.17
CA HIS A 89 27.25 29.38 -11.95
C HIS A 89 27.28 28.50 -13.21
N THR A 90 27.35 27.16 -13.10
CA THR A 90 27.25 26.23 -14.23
C THR A 90 25.91 26.43 -14.95
N ARG A 91 25.87 26.52 -16.28
CA ARG A 91 24.60 26.68 -17.03
C ARG A 91 23.80 25.37 -17.03
N GLY A 92 22.50 25.44 -16.72
CA GLY A 92 21.63 24.28 -16.48
C GLY A 92 21.64 23.15 -17.52
N GLY A 93 21.92 21.92 -17.05
CA GLY A 93 21.92 20.67 -17.82
C GLY A 93 21.29 19.50 -17.05
N ARG A 94 21.85 18.30 -17.16
CA ARG A 94 21.44 17.10 -16.40
C ARG A 94 22.49 16.74 -15.36
N LEU A 95 22.07 16.41 -14.15
CA LEU A 95 22.92 15.88 -13.09
C LEU A 95 22.36 14.53 -12.63
N ILE A 96 23.16 13.47 -12.70
CA ILE A 96 22.80 12.13 -12.26
C ILE A 96 23.76 11.70 -11.16
N ILE A 97 23.22 11.41 -9.97
CA ILE A 97 23.94 10.89 -8.81
C ILE A 97 23.48 9.44 -8.60
N ARG A 98 24.38 8.48 -8.80
CA ARG A 98 24.09 7.06 -8.56
C ARG A 98 24.18 6.71 -7.08
N ASP A 99 23.58 5.58 -6.73
CA ASP A 99 23.74 5.01 -5.40
C ASP A 99 25.23 4.76 -5.08
N GLY A 100 25.65 5.13 -3.88
CA GLY A 100 27.06 5.15 -3.47
C GLY A 100 27.85 6.42 -3.85
N ALA A 101 27.23 7.38 -4.56
CA ALA A 101 27.83 8.69 -4.82
C ALA A 101 27.15 9.82 -4.01
N THR A 102 27.87 10.92 -3.81
CA THR A 102 27.38 12.09 -3.06
C THR A 102 27.66 13.39 -3.80
N LEU A 103 26.62 14.20 -4.01
CA LEU A 103 26.78 15.62 -4.30
C LEU A 103 27.01 16.39 -2.99
N ARG A 104 28.16 17.04 -2.84
CA ARG A 104 28.49 17.90 -1.70
C ARG A 104 28.34 19.36 -2.10
N VAL A 105 27.39 20.06 -1.52
CA VAL A 105 27.15 21.48 -1.81
C VAL A 105 27.62 22.35 -0.65
N GLY A 106 28.49 23.32 -0.90
CA GLY A 106 28.94 24.33 0.06
C GLY A 106 28.74 25.75 -0.47
N GLY A 107 28.42 26.72 0.41
CA GLY A 107 28.29 28.14 0.05
C GLY A 107 26.98 28.78 0.50
N ILE A 108 26.82 30.08 0.27
CA ILE A 108 25.71 30.90 0.81
C ILE A 108 24.66 31.25 -0.29
N GLN A 109 25.02 31.21 -1.59
CA GLN A 109 24.16 31.61 -2.72
C GLN A 109 24.50 30.89 -4.06
N ASP A 110 23.49 30.58 -4.88
CA ASP A 110 23.51 30.27 -6.33
C ASP A 110 24.64 29.33 -6.83
N ALA A 111 24.87 28.22 -6.12
CA ALA A 111 25.99 27.32 -6.41
C ALA A 111 25.85 26.51 -7.72
N MET A 112 24.64 26.35 -8.27
CA MET A 112 24.38 25.77 -9.60
C MET A 112 23.33 26.62 -10.34
N GLY A 113 23.79 27.49 -11.25
CA GLY A 113 22.91 28.41 -11.98
C GLY A 113 21.96 27.71 -12.98
N GLY A 114 20.83 28.35 -13.28
CA GLY A 114 19.88 27.86 -14.31
C GLY A 114 19.06 26.64 -13.90
N ASP A 115 18.19 26.18 -14.80
CA ASP A 115 17.25 25.08 -14.53
C ASP A 115 17.88 23.72 -14.86
N TRP A 116 17.83 22.79 -13.91
CA TRP A 116 18.45 21.47 -14.03
C TRP A 116 17.42 20.33 -14.08
N TYR A 117 17.82 19.21 -14.67
CA TYR A 117 17.23 17.91 -14.37
C TYR A 117 18.19 17.13 -13.46
N VAL A 118 17.80 16.93 -12.20
CA VAL A 118 18.61 16.23 -11.20
C VAL A 118 17.98 14.87 -10.91
N SER A 119 18.65 13.77 -11.27
CA SER A 119 18.30 12.43 -10.82
C SER A 119 19.25 12.00 -9.70
N PHE A 120 18.72 11.52 -8.59
CA PHE A 120 19.53 11.14 -7.44
C PHE A 120 19.01 9.86 -6.78
N ALA A 121 19.96 9.07 -6.29
CA ALA A 121 19.78 7.82 -5.59
C ALA A 121 20.83 7.70 -4.48
N GLY A 122 20.47 7.05 -3.38
CA GLY A 122 21.46 6.55 -2.43
C GLY A 122 21.18 6.85 -0.97
N HIS A 123 21.40 5.83 -0.14
CA HIS A 123 21.17 5.85 1.29
C HIS A 123 22.42 6.31 2.04
N GLY A 124 22.26 7.37 2.84
CA GLY A 124 23.30 7.89 3.73
C GLY A 124 23.10 7.44 5.16
N THR A 125 24.14 6.91 5.80
CA THR A 125 24.16 6.70 7.27
C THR A 125 24.48 8.00 8.01
N GLY A 126 25.03 9.00 7.33
CA GLY A 126 25.50 10.26 7.93
C GLY A 126 26.78 10.09 8.76
N GLN A 127 27.50 8.97 8.59
CA GLN A 127 28.78 8.69 9.24
C GLN A 127 29.92 8.64 8.21
N GLY A 128 31.06 9.26 8.53
CA GLY A 128 32.21 9.33 7.62
C GLY A 128 31.85 9.99 6.29
N ASP A 129 32.25 9.37 5.18
CA ASP A 129 31.92 9.82 3.83
C ASP A 129 30.54 9.35 3.33
N ASN A 130 29.84 8.50 4.08
CA ASN A 130 28.52 7.99 3.70
C ASN A 130 27.40 8.96 4.10
N LEU A 131 27.37 10.12 3.44
CA LEU A 131 26.43 11.21 3.72
C LEU A 131 25.11 11.08 2.95
N GLY A 132 25.01 10.10 2.04
CA GLY A 132 23.86 9.91 1.16
C GLY A 132 23.99 10.62 -0.18
N ALA A 133 22.89 10.70 -0.92
CA ALA A 133 22.88 11.24 -2.28
C ALA A 133 23.32 12.72 -2.33
N ILE A 134 22.93 13.50 -1.33
CA ILE A 134 23.23 14.94 -1.26
C ILE A 134 23.67 15.30 0.15
N SER A 135 24.78 16.03 0.28
CA SER A 135 25.19 16.65 1.53
C SER A 135 25.34 18.16 1.38
N VAL A 136 24.92 18.89 2.41
CA VAL A 136 24.81 20.35 2.39
C VAL A 136 25.57 20.99 3.54
N GLY A 137 26.59 21.78 3.19
CA GLY A 137 27.40 22.60 4.09
C GLY A 137 26.62 23.77 4.69
N GLY A 138 27.00 24.19 5.91
CA GLY A 138 26.20 25.07 6.75
C GLY A 138 25.90 26.47 6.17
N GLY A 139 24.65 26.92 6.31
CA GLY A 139 24.26 28.33 6.13
C GLY A 139 23.64 28.68 4.77
N LEU A 140 23.09 27.72 4.03
CA LEU A 140 22.40 28.02 2.77
C LEU A 140 21.17 28.89 3.02
N MET A 141 21.20 30.13 2.52
CA MET A 141 20.08 31.05 2.60
C MET A 141 19.26 31.11 1.31
N ASN A 142 19.85 30.82 0.14
CA ASN A 142 19.24 30.98 -1.19
C ASN A 142 19.33 29.72 -2.06
N PRO A 143 18.43 29.55 -3.06
CA PRO A 143 18.32 28.35 -3.88
C PRO A 143 19.67 27.88 -4.43
N ILE A 144 19.93 26.57 -4.33
CA ILE A 144 21.13 25.97 -4.93
C ILE A 144 20.99 25.90 -6.46
N PHE A 145 19.75 25.74 -6.95
CA PHE A 145 19.40 25.52 -8.36
C PHE A 145 18.36 26.54 -8.84
N GLY A 146 18.24 26.69 -10.16
CA GLY A 146 17.23 27.54 -10.79
C GLY A 146 15.79 27.10 -10.53
N THR A 147 14.87 28.04 -10.70
CA THR A 147 13.46 27.92 -10.28
C THR A 147 12.67 26.85 -11.02
N GLY A 148 13.08 26.47 -12.23
CA GLY A 148 12.46 25.43 -13.05
C GLY A 148 13.08 24.04 -12.87
N THR A 149 13.93 23.85 -11.87
CA THR A 149 14.64 22.58 -11.66
C THR A 149 13.68 21.44 -11.33
N ILE A 150 13.89 20.30 -11.98
CA ILE A 150 13.19 19.05 -11.72
C ILE A 150 14.14 18.11 -10.99
N TRP A 151 13.71 17.64 -9.84
CA TRP A 151 14.38 16.66 -9.00
C TRP A 151 13.64 15.34 -9.11
N ASP A 152 14.34 14.27 -9.47
CA ASP A 152 13.77 12.95 -9.71
C ASP A 152 14.48 11.90 -8.85
N MET A 153 13.74 11.29 -7.93
CA MET A 153 14.26 10.22 -7.08
C MET A 153 14.25 8.91 -7.84
N ALA A 154 15.45 8.40 -8.17
CA ALA A 154 15.61 7.10 -8.83
C ALA A 154 15.48 5.93 -7.82
N SER A 155 15.79 6.16 -6.55
CA SER A 155 15.61 5.24 -5.43
C SER A 155 15.25 6.03 -4.17
N ASP A 156 15.08 5.33 -3.05
CA ASP A 156 15.13 5.98 -1.74
C ASP A 156 16.46 6.72 -1.58
N ALA A 157 16.42 7.88 -0.92
CA ALA A 157 17.57 8.77 -0.86
C ALA A 157 17.67 9.52 0.47
N THR A 158 18.90 9.79 0.89
CA THR A 158 19.20 10.64 2.05
C THR A 158 19.77 11.99 1.60
N ILE A 159 19.23 13.07 2.17
CA ILE A 159 19.81 14.41 2.14
C ILE A 159 20.34 14.72 3.53
N TYR A 160 21.64 14.93 3.62
CA TYR A 160 22.34 15.23 4.86
C TYR A 160 22.63 16.71 5.00
N SER A 161 22.36 17.27 6.18
CA SER A 161 22.61 18.68 6.46
C SER A 161 23.59 18.89 7.61
N TYR A 162 24.60 19.72 7.38
CA TYR A 162 25.51 20.23 8.41
C TYR A 162 25.00 21.52 9.10
N GLY A 163 23.82 22.06 8.73
CA GLY A 163 23.31 23.32 9.27
C GLY A 163 21.90 23.65 8.78
N THR A 164 21.62 24.92 8.48
CA THR A 164 20.32 25.30 7.92
C THR A 164 20.27 25.05 6.41
N MET A 165 19.31 24.25 5.96
CA MET A 165 18.92 24.07 4.56
C MET A 165 17.63 24.81 4.27
N ASN A 166 17.75 26.06 3.84
CA ASN A 166 16.56 26.82 3.41
C ASN A 166 16.19 26.56 1.95
N ALA A 167 17.05 25.91 1.16
CA ALA A 167 17.09 26.24 -0.26
C ALA A 167 17.49 25.12 -1.25
N VAL A 168 17.48 23.86 -0.81
CA VAL A 168 17.74 22.74 -1.75
C VAL A 168 16.63 22.64 -2.79
N PHE A 169 15.37 22.79 -2.34
CA PHE A 169 14.18 22.70 -3.19
C PHE A 169 13.39 24.01 -3.21
N SER A 170 14.06 25.16 -3.26
CA SER A 170 13.38 26.45 -3.23
C SER A 170 13.20 27.07 -4.61
N GLY A 171 12.03 27.66 -4.86
CA GLY A 171 11.78 28.53 -6.00
C GLY A 171 12.48 29.88 -5.86
N GLY A 172 12.58 30.64 -6.95
CA GLY A 172 13.13 32.01 -6.95
C GLY A 172 12.05 33.08 -6.79
N SER A 173 10.78 32.68 -6.71
CA SER A 173 9.63 33.56 -6.45
C SER A 173 8.49 32.80 -5.78
N GLU A 174 7.48 33.51 -5.29
CA GLU A 174 6.28 32.93 -4.65
C GLU A 174 5.35 32.18 -5.62
N THR A 175 5.59 32.25 -6.93
CA THR A 175 4.70 31.71 -7.97
C THR A 175 5.32 30.64 -8.86
N VAL A 176 6.65 30.47 -8.78
CA VAL A 176 7.40 29.51 -9.61
C VAL A 176 8.52 28.90 -8.76
N GLY A 177 8.56 27.58 -8.72
CA GLY A 177 9.62 26.85 -8.06
C GLY A 177 9.71 25.38 -8.45
N PRO A 178 10.69 24.66 -7.88
CA PRO A 178 11.14 23.38 -8.39
C PRO A 178 10.12 22.28 -8.13
N THR A 179 10.20 21.23 -8.96
CA THR A 179 9.41 20.01 -8.79
C THR A 179 10.28 18.90 -8.22
N LEU A 180 9.88 18.30 -7.10
CA LEU A 180 10.42 17.02 -6.62
C LEU A 180 9.45 15.89 -7.00
N ASN A 181 9.88 15.04 -7.91
CA ASN A 181 9.25 13.76 -8.19
C ASN A 181 9.85 12.68 -7.28
N MET A 182 9.08 12.21 -6.31
CA MET A 182 9.53 11.16 -5.39
C MET A 182 9.36 9.75 -5.95
N ASN A 183 8.58 9.55 -7.02
CA ASN A 183 8.28 8.20 -7.58
C ASN A 183 7.82 7.17 -6.52
N GLY A 184 7.12 7.61 -5.47
CA GLY A 184 6.70 6.78 -4.34
C GLY A 184 7.84 6.36 -3.39
N ARG A 185 9.06 6.87 -3.57
CA ARG A 185 10.26 6.55 -2.80
C ARG A 185 10.34 7.30 -1.48
N THR A 186 11.13 6.78 -0.55
CA THR A 186 11.37 7.38 0.76
C THR A 186 12.47 8.44 0.69
N LEU A 187 12.15 9.68 1.11
CA LEU A 187 13.13 10.74 1.28
C LEU A 187 13.52 10.85 2.76
N THR A 188 14.80 10.61 3.07
CA THR A 188 15.34 10.82 4.41
C THR A 188 16.04 12.17 4.50
N LEU A 189 15.60 13.02 5.41
CA LEU A 189 16.18 14.29 5.79
C LEU A 189 16.97 14.09 7.09
N ARG A 190 18.30 14.07 7.03
CA ARG A 190 19.16 13.75 8.18
C ARG A 190 20.01 14.95 8.58
N GLY A 191 19.81 15.45 9.79
CA GLY A 191 20.68 16.48 10.35
C GLY A 191 21.95 15.88 10.95
N LYS A 192 23.03 16.65 10.90
CA LYS A 192 24.23 16.41 11.71
C LYS A 192 23.89 16.46 13.20
N ASP A 193 23.04 17.40 13.57
CA ASP A 193 22.51 17.61 14.89
C ASP A 193 21.12 18.26 14.81
N VAL A 194 20.42 18.31 15.94
CA VAL A 194 19.07 18.85 16.07
C VAL A 194 18.92 20.30 15.59
N ASN A 195 20.00 21.07 15.44
CA ASN A 195 19.96 22.44 14.91
C ASN A 195 19.99 22.49 13.39
N ALA A 196 20.16 21.36 12.71
CA ALA A 196 20.06 21.27 11.28
C ALA A 196 18.59 21.46 10.87
N VAL A 197 18.30 22.56 10.18
CA VAL A 197 16.93 22.95 9.84
C VAL A 197 16.65 22.62 8.38
N PHE A 198 15.64 21.81 8.14
CA PHE A 198 15.09 21.48 6.84
C PHE A 198 13.90 22.38 6.58
N ARG A 199 14.05 23.37 5.70
CA ARG A 199 13.00 24.36 5.43
C ARG A 199 12.80 24.55 3.94
N PRO A 200 11.78 23.94 3.31
CA PRO A 200 11.41 24.29 1.94
C PRO A 200 10.89 25.74 1.90
N ARG A 201 11.51 26.56 1.06
CA ARG A 201 11.26 27.99 0.90
C ARG A 201 10.72 28.26 -0.51
N TRP A 202 9.68 29.07 -0.65
CA TRP A 202 9.10 29.54 -1.93
C TRP A 202 8.67 28.44 -2.91
N TYR A 203 7.35 28.26 -3.12
CA TYR A 203 6.71 27.39 -4.12
C TYR A 203 7.47 26.08 -4.43
N TRP A 204 7.20 25.02 -3.67
CA TRP A 204 7.80 23.70 -3.89
C TRP A 204 6.72 22.67 -4.24
N LYS A 205 6.84 22.08 -5.43
CA LYS A 205 5.89 21.06 -5.90
C LYS A 205 6.46 19.67 -5.68
N ILE A 206 5.87 18.89 -4.78
CA ILE A 206 6.12 17.44 -4.71
C ILE A 206 5.14 16.76 -5.67
N ILE A 207 5.56 15.73 -6.40
CA ILE A 207 4.66 14.82 -7.16
C ILE A 207 5.04 13.36 -6.88
N ASN A 208 4.08 12.44 -7.06
CA ASN A 208 4.24 11.01 -6.76
C ASN A 208 4.86 10.79 -5.37
N ALA A 209 4.32 11.46 -4.35
CA ALA A 209 4.91 11.52 -3.02
C ALA A 209 5.05 10.12 -2.38
N GLY A 210 6.21 9.84 -1.81
CA GLY A 210 6.44 8.73 -0.89
C GLY A 210 6.64 9.24 0.54
N PRO A 211 7.05 8.37 1.49
CA PRO A 211 7.30 8.77 2.87
C PRO A 211 8.46 9.76 3.01
N ILE A 212 8.37 10.66 3.99
CA ILE A 212 9.48 11.53 4.41
C ILE A 212 9.90 11.13 5.82
N ILE A 213 11.20 10.88 6.03
CA ILE A 213 11.77 10.56 7.34
C ILE A 213 12.70 11.68 7.75
N VAL A 214 12.44 12.32 8.89
CA VAL A 214 13.27 13.37 9.47
C VAL A 214 14.05 12.79 10.66
N ARG A 215 15.37 12.86 10.60
CA ARG A 215 16.26 12.31 11.62
C ARG A 215 17.19 13.39 12.18
N ASN A 216 17.27 13.52 13.50
CA ASN A 216 18.25 14.35 14.20
C ASN A 216 18.35 15.78 13.62
N GLY A 217 17.23 16.48 13.49
CA GLY A 217 17.12 17.80 12.88
C GLY A 217 15.70 18.39 12.99
N GLU A 218 15.52 19.62 12.54
CA GLU A 218 14.24 20.36 12.59
C GLU A 218 13.59 20.41 11.19
N PHE A 219 12.37 19.90 11.03
CA PHE A 219 11.59 20.11 9.80
C PHE A 219 10.61 21.28 10.00
N ALA A 220 10.87 22.35 9.27
CA ALA A 220 10.21 23.64 9.42
C ALA A 220 9.57 24.08 8.10
N ARG A 221 8.44 24.80 8.18
CA ARG A 221 7.91 25.52 7.02
C ARG A 221 8.49 26.95 6.96
N HIS A 222 8.59 27.53 5.76
CA HIS A 222 8.78 28.98 5.59
C HIS A 222 7.46 29.75 5.78
N ASP A 223 7.55 31.05 6.07
CA ASP A 223 6.42 31.97 6.35
C ASP A 223 5.50 32.28 5.14
N THR A 224 5.95 31.98 3.91
CA THR A 224 5.21 32.21 2.66
C THR A 224 4.37 30.99 2.25
N THR A 225 3.37 31.21 1.40
CA THR A 225 2.46 30.17 0.90
C THR A 225 3.23 29.16 0.03
N ASN A 226 3.18 27.87 0.40
CA ASN A 226 3.76 26.78 -0.39
C ASN A 226 2.60 25.95 -0.97
N ASP A 227 2.51 25.83 -2.30
CA ASP A 227 1.52 24.98 -2.96
C ASP A 227 2.07 23.55 -3.11
N PHE A 228 1.66 22.66 -2.20
CA PHE A 228 1.90 21.23 -2.32
C PHE A 228 0.79 20.57 -3.15
N THR A 229 1.18 19.82 -4.20
CA THR A 229 0.28 19.01 -5.04
C THR A 229 0.80 17.56 -5.14
N PRO A 230 0.76 16.70 -4.11
CA PRO A 230 -0.45 16.06 -3.57
C PRO A 230 -0.35 15.70 -2.04
N ASN A 231 -1.15 14.76 -1.52
CA ASN A 231 -1.06 14.25 -0.14
C ASN A 231 0.26 13.49 0.10
N ILE A 232 1.06 13.90 1.08
CA ILE A 232 2.23 13.15 1.54
C ILE A 232 1.72 12.01 2.43
N PRO A 233 2.01 10.73 2.11
CA PRO A 233 1.40 9.60 2.82
C PRO A 233 1.84 9.53 4.29
N LEU A 234 3.11 9.81 4.57
CA LEU A 234 3.69 9.70 5.91
C LEU A 234 4.85 10.68 6.09
N VAL A 235 4.88 11.35 7.23
CA VAL A 235 6.08 12.04 7.74
C VAL A 235 6.46 11.44 9.10
N SER A 236 7.66 10.86 9.18
CA SER A 236 8.19 10.23 10.39
C SER A 236 9.30 11.07 11.01
N PHE A 237 9.28 11.26 12.32
CA PHE A 237 10.32 11.94 13.09
C PHE A 237 11.04 10.91 13.98
N THR A 238 12.37 10.86 13.90
CA THR A 238 13.20 9.90 14.64
C THR A 238 14.47 10.58 15.16
N GLU A 239 15.20 9.91 16.05
CA GLU A 239 16.50 10.38 16.56
C GLU A 239 16.45 11.82 17.14
N GLY A 240 15.40 12.14 17.90
CA GLY A 240 15.24 13.46 18.53
C GLY A 240 14.88 14.61 17.58
N ALA A 241 14.43 14.30 16.36
CA ALA A 241 13.98 15.30 15.40
C ALA A 241 12.83 16.18 15.92
N VAL A 242 12.75 17.41 15.39
CA VAL A 242 11.81 18.45 15.78
C VAL A 242 10.89 18.80 14.62
N MET A 243 9.59 18.82 14.87
CA MET A 243 8.61 19.43 13.98
C MET A 243 8.40 20.88 14.39
N ALA A 244 8.81 21.83 13.55
CA ALA A 244 8.59 23.25 13.80
C ALA A 244 7.23 23.67 13.24
N ALA A 245 6.27 23.90 14.12
CA ALA A 245 4.92 24.31 13.78
C ALA A 245 4.85 25.83 13.53
N TYR A 246 4.15 26.21 12.47
CA TYR A 246 3.86 27.60 12.09
C TYR A 246 2.35 27.75 11.87
N GLY A 247 1.79 28.91 12.24
CA GLY A 247 0.33 29.16 12.36
C GLY A 247 -0.49 29.17 11.06
N THR A 248 0.02 28.67 9.93
CA THR A 248 -0.73 28.64 8.66
C THR A 248 -0.87 27.22 8.11
N SER A 249 -2.09 26.86 7.72
CA SER A 249 -2.60 25.49 7.53
C SER A 249 -2.12 24.71 6.28
N SER A 250 -1.23 25.25 5.45
CA SER A 250 -1.05 24.72 4.08
C SER A 250 -0.15 23.47 3.92
N LEU A 251 0.97 23.33 4.66
CA LEU A 251 1.85 22.15 4.53
C LEU A 251 1.30 20.95 5.29
N TRP A 252 1.04 21.12 6.58
CA TRP A 252 0.75 20.01 7.46
C TRP A 252 -0.63 19.38 7.21
N GLY A 253 -1.59 20.14 6.69
CA GLY A 253 -2.89 19.61 6.25
C GLY A 253 -2.82 18.70 5.01
N LYS A 254 -1.67 18.65 4.33
CA LYS A 254 -1.40 17.77 3.18
C LYS A 254 -0.70 16.47 3.58
N VAL A 255 -0.37 16.29 4.85
CA VAL A 255 0.20 15.04 5.36
C VAL A 255 -0.94 14.14 5.84
N ASP A 256 -0.97 12.90 5.36
CA ASP A 256 -2.01 11.95 5.75
C ASP A 256 -1.73 11.31 7.11
N ALA A 257 -0.46 11.00 7.40
CA ALA A 257 -0.06 10.44 8.69
C ALA A 257 1.26 11.02 9.21
N PHE A 258 1.33 11.19 10.52
CA PHE A 258 2.54 11.52 11.26
C PHE A 258 2.95 10.36 12.16
N SER A 259 4.24 10.07 12.25
CA SER A 259 4.79 9.07 13.16
C SER A 259 5.95 9.66 13.94
N PHE A 260 5.94 9.48 15.26
CA PHE A 260 6.92 10.07 16.17
C PHE A 260 7.62 8.99 16.98
N GLU A 261 8.93 9.05 17.05
CA GLU A 261 9.74 8.27 18.01
C GLU A 261 9.85 9.01 19.34
N ALA A 262 10.09 8.27 20.43
CA ALA A 262 10.39 8.85 21.72
C ALA A 262 11.57 9.86 21.64
N GLY A 263 11.42 10.99 22.32
CA GLY A 263 12.41 12.08 22.32
C GLY A 263 12.22 13.09 21.19
N THR A 264 11.30 12.87 20.25
CA THR A 264 10.91 13.89 19.27
C THR A 264 9.99 14.94 19.87
N SER A 265 9.94 16.11 19.26
CA SER A 265 9.11 17.22 19.75
C SER A 265 8.44 17.99 18.64
N LEU A 266 7.31 18.60 18.98
CA LEU A 266 6.63 19.61 18.19
C LEU A 266 6.77 20.93 18.92
N ALA A 267 7.52 21.85 18.33
CA ALA A 267 7.85 23.13 18.94
C ALA A 267 7.46 24.30 18.02
N LYS A 268 7.41 25.51 18.59
CA LYS A 268 7.23 26.74 17.83
C LYS A 268 8.42 26.98 16.91
N GLY A 269 8.14 27.27 15.65
CA GLY A 269 9.16 27.74 14.71
C GLY A 269 9.75 29.10 15.13
N LYS A 270 11.03 29.35 14.78
CA LYS A 270 11.89 30.48 15.20
C LYS A 270 11.40 31.93 14.93
N GLN A 271 10.13 32.19 14.59
CA GLN A 271 9.66 33.52 14.13
C GLN A 271 8.53 34.18 14.95
N GLY A 272 8.52 34.08 16.28
CA GLY A 272 7.70 34.97 17.12
C GLY A 272 6.17 34.77 17.09
N VAL A 273 5.60 34.02 16.14
CA VAL A 273 4.15 33.72 16.03
C VAL A 273 3.68 32.87 17.22
N SER A 274 2.80 33.40 18.07
CA SER A 274 2.16 32.65 19.17
C SER A 274 0.83 32.02 18.71
N GLY A 275 0.41 30.94 19.37
CA GLY A 275 -0.91 30.33 19.16
C GLY A 275 -1.03 29.53 17.87
N VAL A 276 -0.09 28.62 17.61
CA VAL A 276 -0.15 27.77 16.41
C VAL A 276 -1.21 26.70 16.59
N THR A 277 -2.23 26.69 15.73
CA THR A 277 -3.20 25.59 15.66
C THR A 277 -2.84 24.64 14.53
N LEU A 278 -2.74 23.36 14.86
CA LEU A 278 -2.39 22.31 13.91
C LEU A 278 -3.44 21.20 13.92
N THR A 279 -3.90 20.81 12.74
CA THR A 279 -4.73 19.60 12.57
C THR A 279 -3.92 18.51 11.90
N MET A 280 -3.73 17.40 12.59
CA MET A 280 -3.20 16.16 12.05
C MET A 280 -4.37 15.24 11.72
N LYS A 281 -4.34 14.55 10.57
CA LYS A 281 -5.32 13.50 10.27
C LYS A 281 -5.04 12.28 11.15
N LYS A 282 -3.83 11.73 11.00
CA LYS A 282 -3.36 10.59 11.78
C LYS A 282 -2.04 10.93 12.49
N ALA A 283 -1.90 10.52 13.74
CA ALA A 283 -0.68 10.70 14.50
C ALA A 283 -0.38 9.44 15.33
N THR A 284 0.83 8.90 15.22
CA THR A 284 1.25 7.70 15.94
C THR A 284 2.51 7.94 16.78
N GLY A 285 2.50 7.45 18.01
CA GLY A 285 3.69 7.42 18.88
C GLY A 285 3.87 8.64 19.78
N PRO A 286 4.92 8.63 20.63
CA PRO A 286 5.15 9.64 21.65
C PRO A 286 5.81 10.90 21.07
N VAL A 287 5.12 12.03 21.15
CA VAL A 287 5.65 13.36 20.80
C VAL A 287 5.44 14.34 21.94
N ALA A 288 6.43 15.21 22.18
CA ALA A 288 6.32 16.32 23.13
C ALA A 288 5.87 17.61 22.42
N ILE A 289 4.65 18.05 22.67
CA ILE A 289 4.05 19.26 22.10
C ILE A 289 4.28 20.45 23.05
N SER A 290 4.91 21.51 22.54
CA SER A 290 5.23 22.70 23.35
C SER A 290 4.00 23.55 23.69
N SER A 291 4.16 24.50 24.62
CA SER A 291 3.08 25.38 25.09
C SER A 291 2.56 26.33 24.01
N ASP A 292 3.29 26.49 22.91
CA ASP A 292 2.97 27.41 21.81
C ASP A 292 2.06 26.80 20.73
N ALA A 293 1.80 25.48 20.79
CA ALA A 293 1.05 24.75 19.78
C ALA A 293 -0.18 24.05 20.36
N THR A 294 -1.33 24.28 19.76
CA THR A 294 -2.57 23.51 19.98
C THR A 294 -2.71 22.49 18.86
N VAL A 295 -2.86 21.22 19.22
CA VAL A 295 -2.92 20.11 18.26
C VAL A 295 -4.31 19.47 18.29
N THR A 296 -4.87 19.25 17.10
CA THR A 296 -6.09 18.46 16.87
C THR A 296 -5.74 17.23 16.07
N ILE A 297 -6.12 16.04 16.54
CA ILE A 297 -6.05 14.78 15.80
C ILE A 297 -7.47 14.44 15.34
N SER A 298 -7.65 14.28 14.03
CA SER A 298 -8.97 14.32 13.40
C SER A 298 -9.49 12.99 12.85
N GLN A 299 -8.63 11.99 12.68
CA GLN A 299 -9.03 10.68 12.15
C GLN A 299 -8.51 9.54 12.99
N GLU A 300 -7.21 9.50 13.31
CA GLU A 300 -6.62 8.36 14.00
C GLU A 300 -5.50 8.78 14.95
N PHE A 301 -5.57 8.29 16.19
CA PHE A 301 -4.51 8.34 17.16
C PHE A 301 -3.94 6.94 17.37
N GLY A 302 -2.73 6.72 16.86
CA GLY A 302 -2.02 5.46 17.01
C GLY A 302 -1.12 5.47 18.24
N VAL A 303 -1.15 4.39 19.01
CA VAL A 303 -0.19 4.13 20.09
C VAL A 303 0.67 2.91 19.76
N ARG A 304 1.88 2.85 20.31
CA ARG A 304 2.73 1.66 20.25
C ARG A 304 2.80 1.06 21.65
N GLY A 305 2.47 -0.22 21.79
CA GLY A 305 2.55 -0.91 23.07
C GLY A 305 3.97 -0.91 23.61
N THR A 306 4.96 -1.04 22.73
CA THR A 306 6.39 -0.87 23.07
C THR A 306 6.71 0.48 23.71
N ASP A 307 6.11 1.58 23.24
CA ASP A 307 6.29 2.91 23.84
C ASP A 307 5.63 3.00 25.22
N LEU A 308 4.41 2.46 25.35
CA LEU A 308 3.65 2.47 26.60
C LEU A 308 4.32 1.66 27.72
N VAL A 309 4.89 0.49 27.40
CA VAL A 309 5.67 -0.33 28.34
C VAL A 309 6.87 0.45 28.89
N ASN A 310 7.50 1.28 28.05
CA ASN A 310 8.64 2.13 28.42
C ASN A 310 8.23 3.47 29.06
N GLY A 311 6.94 3.65 29.37
CA GLY A 311 6.41 4.88 29.94
C GLY A 311 6.59 6.09 29.01
N LYS A 312 6.42 5.89 27.70
CA LYS A 312 6.47 6.94 26.68
C LYS A 312 5.08 7.11 26.07
N TRP A 313 4.64 8.36 25.98
CA TRP A 313 3.34 8.72 25.44
C TRP A 313 3.37 10.14 24.88
N LEU A 314 2.29 10.54 24.20
CA LEU A 314 2.14 11.89 23.69
C LEU A 314 1.96 12.87 24.86
N THR A 315 2.79 13.89 24.96
CA THR A 315 2.68 14.92 26.00
C THR A 315 2.41 16.27 25.36
N SER A 316 1.53 17.07 25.95
CA SER A 316 1.22 18.40 25.46
C SER A 316 1.26 19.43 26.58
N ALA A 317 1.95 20.55 26.37
CA ALA A 317 1.91 21.67 27.30
C ALA A 317 0.69 22.58 27.07
N ASN A 318 -0.03 22.42 25.95
CA ASN A 318 -1.24 23.16 25.60
C ASN A 318 -2.39 22.20 25.27
N VAL A 319 -3.55 22.72 24.87
CA VAL A 319 -4.76 21.94 24.57
C VAL A 319 -4.47 20.90 23.48
N LEU A 320 -4.85 19.66 23.76
CA LEU A 320 -4.85 18.54 22.82
C LEU A 320 -6.30 18.15 22.54
N THR A 321 -6.68 18.09 21.28
CA THR A 321 -8.06 17.78 20.87
C THR A 321 -8.11 16.51 20.02
N PHE A 322 -9.00 15.59 20.36
CA PHE A 322 -9.43 14.49 19.51
C PHE A 322 -10.82 14.81 18.98
N THR A 323 -11.01 14.83 17.66
CA THR A 323 -12.34 15.14 17.09
C THR A 323 -13.31 13.99 17.29
N GLU A 324 -14.60 14.29 17.13
CA GLU A 324 -15.61 13.24 16.97
C GLU A 324 -15.25 12.34 15.78
N GLY A 325 -15.40 11.03 15.96
CA GLY A 325 -14.98 10.03 14.95
C GLY A 325 -13.48 9.76 14.87
N CYS A 326 -12.63 10.40 15.71
CA CYS A 326 -11.24 10.00 15.84
C CYS A 326 -11.14 8.58 16.41
N GLU A 327 -10.40 7.71 15.75
CA GLU A 327 -10.15 6.32 16.17
C GLU A 327 -8.88 6.24 17.03
N LEU A 328 -8.85 5.29 17.97
CA LEU A 328 -7.64 4.86 18.67
C LEU A 328 -7.23 3.48 18.12
N SER A 329 -5.98 3.36 17.69
CA SER A 329 -5.40 2.14 17.14
C SER A 329 -4.07 1.80 17.83
N PHE A 330 -3.70 0.52 17.82
CA PHE A 330 -2.35 0.07 18.20
C PHE A 330 -1.56 -0.28 16.95
N ALA A 331 -0.37 0.29 16.78
CA ALA A 331 0.56 -0.11 15.73
C ALA A 331 1.29 -1.42 16.07
N ASP A 332 1.49 -1.66 17.37
CA ASP A 332 1.96 -2.90 17.97
C ASP A 332 1.42 -2.98 19.40
N LEU A 333 1.28 -4.19 19.96
CA LEU A 333 0.93 -4.39 21.37
C LEU A 333 2.16 -4.53 22.27
N GLY A 334 3.35 -4.77 21.71
CA GLY A 334 4.59 -5.00 22.48
C GLY A 334 4.41 -6.04 23.61
N ASP A 335 5.14 -5.85 24.71
CA ASP A 335 5.03 -6.67 25.93
C ASP A 335 4.09 -6.04 26.97
N LEU A 336 2.97 -5.44 26.51
CA LEU A 336 1.96 -4.89 27.41
C LEU A 336 1.46 -5.97 28.38
N ALA A 337 1.30 -5.57 29.64
CA ALA A 337 0.60 -6.35 30.64
C ALA A 337 -0.90 -6.26 30.35
N LEU A 338 -1.52 -7.40 30.08
CA LEU A 338 -2.96 -7.45 29.80
C LEU A 338 -3.77 -8.05 30.96
N SER A 339 -3.22 -8.01 32.17
CA SER A 339 -4.00 -8.27 33.39
C SER A 339 -5.10 -7.23 33.55
N ALA A 340 -6.34 -7.69 33.79
CA ALA A 340 -7.51 -6.83 33.91
C ALA A 340 -7.31 -5.68 34.93
N GLY A 341 -7.74 -4.48 34.55
CA GLY A 341 -7.60 -3.28 35.38
C GLY A 341 -6.22 -2.60 35.33
N THR A 342 -5.23 -3.17 34.62
CA THR A 342 -3.96 -2.47 34.35
C THR A 342 -4.22 -1.18 33.58
N VAL A 343 -3.57 -0.08 33.99
CA VAL A 343 -3.77 1.25 33.40
C VAL A 343 -2.50 1.74 32.71
N TYR A 344 -2.64 2.20 31.47
CA TYR A 344 -1.62 2.87 30.68
C TYR A 344 -2.01 4.31 30.39
N THR A 345 -1.02 5.20 30.30
CA THR A 345 -1.22 6.59 29.86
C THR A 345 -0.90 6.68 28.36
N ALA A 346 -1.87 7.01 27.53
CA ALA A 346 -1.68 7.18 26.09
C ALA A 346 -1.36 8.63 25.69
N ALA A 347 -1.88 9.60 26.44
CA ALA A 347 -1.55 11.00 26.28
C ALA A 347 -1.71 11.79 27.58
N THR A 348 -0.93 12.85 27.76
CA THR A 348 -1.15 13.86 28.82
C THR A 348 -1.16 15.27 28.25
N SER A 349 -1.89 16.16 28.91
CA SER A 349 -1.87 17.60 28.66
C SER A 349 -1.80 18.39 29.95
N VAL A 350 -0.91 19.39 29.99
CA VAL A 350 -0.84 20.36 31.09
C VAL A 350 -2.06 21.29 31.07
N ALA A 351 -2.59 21.63 29.89
CA ALA A 351 -3.73 22.53 29.77
C ALA A 351 -5.06 21.78 29.83
N SER A 352 -5.33 20.92 28.85
CA SER A 352 -6.48 20.01 28.83
C SER A 352 -6.44 19.07 27.62
N ILE A 353 -7.15 17.96 27.73
CA ILE A 353 -7.51 17.07 26.63
C ILE A 353 -9.00 17.21 26.37
N ALA A 354 -9.38 17.50 25.13
CA ALA A 354 -10.77 17.53 24.66
C ALA A 354 -11.06 16.33 23.76
N GLY A 355 -12.23 15.71 23.93
CA GLY A 355 -12.64 14.52 23.18
C GLY A 355 -12.07 13.20 23.72
N VAL A 356 -12.57 12.08 23.19
CA VAL A 356 -12.11 10.72 23.49
C VAL A 356 -12.07 9.95 22.17
N PRO A 357 -10.90 9.50 21.69
CA PRO A 357 -10.85 8.69 20.49
C PRO A 357 -11.51 7.33 20.75
N THR A 358 -12.24 6.83 19.76
CA THR A 358 -12.98 5.56 19.83
C THR A 358 -12.01 4.41 19.56
N PRO A 359 -11.83 3.47 20.51
CA PRO A 359 -10.94 2.33 20.27
C PRO A 359 -11.46 1.45 19.13
N THR A 360 -10.57 0.98 18.27
CA THR A 360 -10.85 0.09 17.13
C THR A 360 -9.93 -1.14 17.15
N GLY A 361 -10.32 -2.21 16.45
CA GLY A 361 -9.52 -3.46 16.40
C GLY A 361 -9.14 -3.99 17.78
N ASP A 362 -7.86 -4.32 17.96
CA ASP A 362 -7.30 -4.78 19.24
C ASP A 362 -7.51 -3.79 20.38
N ALA A 363 -7.46 -2.48 20.10
CA ALA A 363 -7.73 -1.46 21.10
C ALA A 363 -9.15 -1.59 21.65
N ALA A 364 -10.13 -1.82 20.76
CA ALA A 364 -11.54 -2.00 21.12
C ALA A 364 -11.76 -3.27 21.91
N MET A 365 -11.00 -4.32 21.60
CA MET A 365 -11.10 -5.58 22.30
C MET A 365 -10.49 -5.50 23.70
N LEU A 366 -9.35 -4.82 23.84
CA LEU A 366 -8.52 -4.90 25.05
C LEU A 366 -8.75 -3.78 26.06
N PHE A 367 -9.11 -2.59 25.62
CA PHE A 367 -9.06 -1.41 26.48
C PHE A 367 -10.38 -0.65 26.56
N THR A 368 -10.70 -0.12 27.74
CA THR A 368 -11.55 1.05 27.87
C THR A 368 -10.70 2.31 27.85
N VAL A 369 -11.20 3.35 27.17
CA VAL A 369 -10.50 4.63 27.03
C VAL A 369 -11.24 5.66 27.88
N ALA A 370 -10.50 6.37 28.72
CA ALA A 370 -11.05 7.45 29.55
C ALA A 370 -10.22 8.72 29.39
N ASN A 371 -10.90 9.88 29.31
CA ASN A 371 -10.27 11.20 29.39
C ASN A 371 -10.59 11.81 30.77
N THR A 372 -9.55 12.08 31.56
CA THR A 372 -9.65 12.66 32.91
C THR A 372 -9.56 14.19 32.92
N GLY A 373 -9.56 14.82 31.74
CA GLY A 373 -9.32 16.24 31.53
C GLY A 373 -7.84 16.57 31.28
N SER A 374 -6.90 15.90 31.95
CA SER A 374 -5.45 16.10 31.78
C SER A 374 -4.70 14.87 31.26
N ALA A 375 -5.34 13.70 31.25
CA ALA A 375 -4.76 12.47 30.72
C ALA A 375 -5.79 11.65 29.94
N LEU A 376 -5.31 10.98 28.89
CA LEU A 376 -6.02 9.92 28.20
C LEU A 376 -5.46 8.59 28.67
N THR A 377 -6.26 7.82 29.40
CA THR A 377 -5.86 6.56 30.01
C THR A 377 -6.52 5.38 29.30
N LEU A 378 -5.76 4.31 29.13
CA LEU A 378 -6.22 3.02 28.62
C LEU A 378 -6.25 2.04 29.78
N THR A 379 -7.42 1.50 30.10
CA THR A 379 -7.57 0.49 31.15
C THR A 379 -7.89 -0.84 30.50
N VAL A 380 -7.11 -1.87 30.82
CA VAL A 380 -7.37 -3.23 30.34
C VAL A 380 -8.74 -3.68 30.85
N LYS A 381 -9.59 -4.15 29.94
CA LYS A 381 -10.96 -4.56 30.25
C LYS A 381 -11.01 -5.73 31.22
N SER A 382 -12.09 -5.80 31.99
CA SER A 382 -12.46 -7.01 32.71
C SER A 382 -12.72 -8.16 31.73
N GLY A 383 -12.31 -9.37 32.10
CA GLY A 383 -12.49 -10.57 31.27
C GLY A 383 -11.26 -10.91 30.41
N ILE A 384 -10.20 -10.11 30.44
CA ILE A 384 -8.92 -10.48 29.84
C ILE A 384 -8.07 -11.14 30.92
N ILE A 385 -7.55 -12.32 30.59
CA ILE A 385 -6.65 -13.11 31.43
C ILE A 385 -5.33 -13.22 30.67
N ASP A 386 -4.28 -12.61 31.20
CA ASP A 386 -2.91 -12.83 30.76
C ASP A 386 -2.41 -14.13 31.43
N VAL A 387 -2.33 -15.23 30.66
CA VAL A 387 -2.08 -16.55 31.25
C VAL A 387 -0.71 -16.66 31.93
N VAL A 388 0.26 -15.83 31.57
CA VAL A 388 1.57 -15.82 32.23
C VAL A 388 1.50 -15.06 33.55
N ARG A 389 0.81 -13.92 33.59
CA ARG A 389 0.76 -13.09 34.80
C ARG A 389 -0.31 -13.54 35.79
N ASP A 390 -1.49 -13.85 35.29
CA ASP A 390 -2.68 -14.11 36.11
C ASP A 390 -2.75 -15.59 36.52
N TRP A 391 -2.36 -16.51 35.62
CA TRP A 391 -2.33 -17.95 35.91
C TRP A 391 -0.92 -18.48 36.19
N ASN A 392 0.11 -17.65 36.09
CA ASN A 392 1.51 -18.04 36.34
C ASN A 392 2.00 -19.18 35.42
N LEU A 393 1.51 -19.23 34.17
CA LEU A 393 2.06 -20.15 33.17
C LEU A 393 3.49 -19.76 32.84
N GLN A 394 4.37 -20.76 32.79
CA GLN A 394 5.77 -20.62 32.46
C GLN A 394 5.98 -20.85 30.96
N THR A 395 6.84 -20.02 30.37
CA THR A 395 7.19 -20.09 28.94
C THR A 395 8.67 -20.43 28.77
N ASN A 396 9.01 -20.99 27.61
CA ASN A 396 10.38 -21.32 27.19
C ASN A 396 11.13 -22.33 28.10
N ASP A 397 10.39 -23.14 28.89
CA ASP A 397 10.93 -24.26 29.68
C ASP A 397 10.11 -25.56 29.47
N VAL A 398 10.75 -26.58 28.91
CA VAL A 398 10.13 -27.90 28.68
C VAL A 398 9.72 -28.61 29.98
N ASN A 399 10.40 -28.33 31.09
CA ASN A 399 10.10 -28.95 32.38
C ASN A 399 8.87 -28.31 33.06
N ALA A 400 8.36 -27.20 32.52
CA ALA A 400 7.18 -26.53 33.04
C ALA A 400 5.86 -27.26 32.74
N ALA A 401 5.86 -28.32 31.92
CA ALA A 401 4.65 -29.01 31.46
C ALA A 401 3.65 -29.35 32.58
N ALA A 402 4.15 -29.96 33.67
CA ALA A 402 3.31 -30.34 34.81
C ALA A 402 2.80 -29.11 35.59
N ASN A 403 3.64 -28.08 35.75
CA ASN A 403 3.27 -26.85 36.45
C ASN A 403 2.18 -26.08 35.67
N ASN A 404 2.37 -25.92 34.36
CA ASN A 404 1.39 -25.25 33.50
C ASN A 404 0.06 -25.99 33.48
N THR A 405 0.07 -27.33 33.42
CA THR A 405 -1.15 -28.15 33.48
C THR A 405 -1.88 -27.96 34.81
N ALA A 406 -1.14 -27.97 35.93
CA ALA A 406 -1.70 -27.73 37.26
C ALA A 406 -2.25 -26.30 37.41
N ALA A 407 -1.57 -25.30 36.86
CA ALA A 407 -2.00 -23.91 36.87
C ALA A 407 -3.33 -23.72 36.12
N VAL A 408 -3.45 -24.28 34.91
CA VAL A 408 -4.72 -24.26 34.15
C VAL A 408 -5.83 -24.91 34.96
N ALA A 409 -5.61 -26.09 35.54
CA ALA A 409 -6.62 -26.77 36.34
C ALA A 409 -7.06 -25.95 37.57
N ALA A 410 -6.16 -25.19 38.19
CA ALA A 410 -6.46 -24.33 39.32
C ALA A 410 -7.29 -23.09 38.94
N HIS A 411 -7.12 -22.57 37.73
CA HIS A 411 -7.68 -21.29 37.31
C HIS A 411 -8.76 -21.38 36.22
N VAL A 412 -9.01 -22.55 35.63
CA VAL A 412 -10.01 -22.72 34.55
C VAL A 412 -11.41 -22.25 34.92
N ALA A 413 -11.75 -22.24 36.21
CA ALA A 413 -13.04 -21.72 36.71
C ALA A 413 -13.19 -20.19 36.56
N GLU A 414 -12.10 -19.45 36.32
CA GLU A 414 -12.11 -18.01 36.05
C GLU A 414 -12.55 -17.69 34.61
N VAL A 415 -12.60 -18.70 33.73
CA VAL A 415 -13.08 -18.54 32.36
C VAL A 415 -14.61 -18.45 32.38
N VAL A 416 -15.12 -17.24 32.19
CA VAL A 416 -16.54 -16.89 32.21
C VAL A 416 -16.97 -16.29 30.87
N ASP A 417 -18.23 -15.88 30.76
CA ASP A 417 -18.76 -15.33 29.51
C ASP A 417 -17.96 -14.10 29.04
N GLY A 418 -17.53 -14.11 27.79
CA GLY A 418 -16.72 -13.05 27.18
C GLY A 418 -15.24 -13.06 27.52
N THR A 419 -14.73 -14.08 28.22
CA THR A 419 -13.31 -14.17 28.60
C THR A 419 -12.39 -14.27 27.39
N ILE A 420 -11.30 -13.49 27.40
CA ILE A 420 -10.17 -13.58 26.48
C ILE A 420 -8.97 -14.13 27.23
N LEU A 421 -8.56 -15.35 26.89
CA LEU A 421 -7.29 -15.94 27.30
C LEU A 421 -6.19 -15.43 26.36
N TYR A 422 -5.42 -14.46 26.83
CA TYR A 422 -4.29 -13.90 26.11
C TYR A 422 -3.03 -14.72 26.41
N PHE A 423 -2.40 -15.23 25.35
CA PHE A 423 -1.12 -15.93 25.42
C PHE A 423 -0.02 -14.98 24.92
N PRO A 424 0.84 -14.44 25.80
CA PRO A 424 2.03 -13.71 25.37
C PRO A 424 2.96 -14.55 24.47
N SER A 425 3.87 -13.89 23.74
CA SER A 425 4.91 -14.58 22.97
C SER A 425 5.71 -15.57 23.84
N GLY A 426 5.86 -16.81 23.39
CA GLY A 426 6.62 -17.83 24.12
C GLY A 426 6.26 -19.25 23.70
N ASP A 427 7.05 -20.22 24.16
CA ASP A 427 6.78 -21.65 23.97
C ASP A 427 6.20 -22.24 25.27
N TYR A 428 5.00 -22.83 25.20
CA TYR A 428 4.21 -23.28 26.34
C TYR A 428 4.06 -24.79 26.29
N TRP A 429 4.62 -25.49 27.29
CA TRP A 429 4.46 -26.95 27.42
C TRP A 429 3.34 -27.32 28.36
N PHE A 430 2.61 -28.38 28.00
CA PHE A 430 1.60 -29.05 28.83
C PHE A 430 1.91 -30.55 28.86
N THR A 431 1.45 -31.26 29.89
CA THR A 431 1.70 -32.71 30.00
C THR A 431 1.01 -33.47 28.87
N ASP A 432 -0.21 -33.07 28.51
CA ASP A 432 -0.97 -33.61 27.38
C ASP A 432 -1.57 -32.48 26.53
N THR A 433 -2.51 -31.72 27.11
CA THR A 433 -3.25 -30.64 26.46
C THR A 433 -3.54 -29.50 27.41
N LEU A 434 -3.73 -28.29 26.89
CA LEU A 434 -4.42 -27.21 27.60
C LEU A 434 -5.89 -27.61 27.77
N ASP A 435 -6.29 -28.04 28.98
CA ASP A 435 -7.62 -28.59 29.23
C ASP A 435 -8.61 -27.52 29.73
N LEU A 436 -9.53 -27.13 28.84
CA LEU A 436 -10.67 -26.24 29.12
C LEU A 436 -12.01 -27.00 29.00
N SER A 437 -12.01 -28.33 29.18
CA SER A 437 -13.20 -29.17 29.00
C SER A 437 -14.31 -28.93 30.05
N SER A 438 -13.98 -28.32 31.18
CA SER A 438 -14.95 -27.93 32.22
C SER A 438 -15.62 -26.58 31.94
N VAL A 439 -15.14 -25.81 30.97
CA VAL A 439 -15.67 -24.48 30.64
C VAL A 439 -17.00 -24.61 29.92
N THR A 440 -18.02 -23.93 30.44
CA THR A 440 -19.38 -23.84 29.87
C THR A 440 -19.75 -22.41 29.42
N ALA A 441 -18.77 -21.50 29.40
CA ALA A 441 -18.96 -20.09 29.10
C ALA A 441 -19.25 -19.82 27.62
N THR A 442 -19.80 -18.64 27.33
CA THR A 442 -20.12 -18.15 25.99
C THR A 442 -19.15 -17.05 25.55
N ASN A 443 -18.81 -17.00 24.26
CA ASN A 443 -17.91 -15.99 23.67
C ASN A 443 -16.49 -16.02 24.27
N VAL A 444 -15.93 -17.22 24.44
CA VAL A 444 -14.55 -17.40 24.94
C VAL A 444 -13.56 -17.29 23.79
N ARG A 445 -12.47 -16.53 23.97
CA ARG A 445 -11.43 -16.38 22.96
C ARG A 445 -10.06 -16.79 23.50
N LEU A 446 -9.33 -17.64 22.77
CA LEU A 446 -7.92 -17.94 22.99
C LEU A 446 -7.12 -17.20 21.90
N TRP A 447 -6.18 -16.34 22.28
CA TRP A 447 -5.61 -15.40 21.33
C TRP A 447 -4.15 -15.01 21.58
N ASN A 448 -3.40 -14.88 20.49
CA ASN A 448 -2.08 -14.24 20.46
C ASN A 448 -1.91 -13.38 19.18
N PRO A 449 -2.03 -12.04 19.26
CA PRO A 449 -2.00 -11.13 18.10
C PRO A 449 -0.74 -11.20 17.22
N ALA A 450 0.36 -11.68 17.80
CA ALA A 450 1.64 -11.71 17.13
C ALA A 450 1.87 -13.00 16.32
N GLY A 451 1.05 -14.05 16.49
CA GLY A 451 1.32 -15.34 15.85
C GLY A 451 2.57 -16.04 16.37
N THR A 452 3.00 -15.74 17.60
CA THR A 452 4.28 -16.16 18.20
C THR A 452 4.13 -17.05 19.42
N ALA A 453 2.93 -17.17 20.01
CA ALA A 453 2.68 -18.08 21.12
C ALA A 453 2.56 -19.52 20.62
N LYS A 454 3.51 -20.37 21.03
CA LYS A 454 3.60 -21.78 20.64
C LYS A 454 3.02 -22.68 21.73
N LEU A 455 1.98 -23.42 21.44
CA LEU A 455 1.37 -24.41 22.31
C LEU A 455 1.92 -25.81 21.99
N ARG A 456 2.67 -26.39 22.94
CA ARG A 456 3.27 -27.74 22.91
C ARG A 456 2.34 -28.71 23.64
N GLY A 457 1.18 -28.88 23.05
CA GLY A 457 0.03 -29.60 23.58
C GLY A 457 -1.21 -29.07 22.88
N GLY A 458 -2.15 -29.95 22.51
CA GLY A 458 -3.41 -29.49 21.91
C GLY A 458 -4.25 -28.69 22.91
N VAL A 459 -5.36 -28.11 22.47
CA VAL A 459 -6.39 -27.52 23.34
C VAL A 459 -7.55 -28.50 23.44
N ARG A 460 -8.08 -28.72 24.65
CA ARG A 460 -9.32 -29.46 24.86
C ARG A 460 -10.44 -28.51 25.27
N LEU A 461 -11.56 -28.53 24.55
CA LEU A 461 -12.73 -27.69 24.76
C LEU A 461 -13.94 -28.53 25.16
N GLY A 462 -14.74 -27.98 26.08
CA GLY A 462 -15.97 -28.59 26.59
C GLY A 462 -17.23 -27.97 26.01
N ALA A 463 -18.27 -27.88 26.84
CA ALA A 463 -19.59 -27.37 26.46
C ALA A 463 -19.67 -25.83 26.37
N ALA A 464 -18.55 -25.15 26.11
CA ALA A 464 -18.52 -23.72 25.85
C ALA A 464 -19.18 -23.40 24.49
N SER A 465 -19.68 -22.16 24.33
CA SER A 465 -20.28 -21.71 23.08
C SER A 465 -19.63 -20.44 22.52
N ASN A 466 -19.67 -20.25 21.20
CA ASN A 466 -18.99 -19.17 20.47
C ASN A 466 -17.50 -19.05 20.80
N VAL A 467 -16.79 -20.18 20.78
CA VAL A 467 -15.36 -20.21 21.11
C VAL A 467 -14.53 -19.77 19.90
N THR A 468 -13.59 -18.86 20.08
CA THR A 468 -12.65 -18.44 19.03
C THR A 468 -11.21 -18.79 19.42
N VAL A 469 -10.49 -19.47 18.53
CA VAL A 469 -9.05 -19.75 18.67
C VAL A 469 -8.34 -19.02 17.55
N ASP A 470 -7.47 -18.06 17.90
CA ASP A 470 -7.01 -17.03 16.97
C ASP A 470 -5.50 -16.75 17.11
N GLU A 471 -4.78 -16.74 15.98
CA GLU A 471 -3.36 -16.39 15.86
C GLU A 471 -2.42 -17.18 16.81
N LEU A 472 -2.74 -18.44 17.12
CA LEU A 472 -1.90 -19.33 17.94
C LEU A 472 -1.07 -20.30 17.08
N VAL A 473 0.09 -20.71 17.58
CA VAL A 473 0.94 -21.71 16.92
C VAL A 473 0.86 -23.04 17.68
N PHE A 474 0.26 -24.06 17.10
CA PHE A 474 0.30 -25.43 17.61
C PHE A 474 1.54 -26.12 17.05
N SER A 475 2.48 -26.51 17.90
CA SER A 475 3.73 -27.14 17.45
C SER A 475 4.05 -28.41 18.22
N GLY A 476 4.37 -29.51 17.53
CA GLY A 476 4.82 -30.76 18.15
C GLY A 476 3.77 -31.44 19.04
N CYS A 477 2.47 -31.22 18.77
CA CYS A 477 1.38 -31.86 19.52
C CYS A 477 1.38 -33.38 19.29
N ALA A 478 1.28 -34.19 20.35
CA ALA A 478 1.23 -35.65 20.21
C ALA A 478 -0.07 -36.15 19.55
N GLY A 479 -1.18 -35.42 19.74
CA GLY A 479 -2.51 -35.71 19.18
C GLY A 479 -3.07 -34.57 18.32
N PRO A 480 -4.40 -34.44 18.20
CA PRO A 480 -5.05 -33.30 17.55
C PRO A 480 -4.66 -31.98 18.21
N ALA A 481 -4.60 -30.90 17.42
CA ALA A 481 -4.34 -29.56 17.91
C ALA A 481 -5.52 -29.02 18.72
N ILE A 482 -6.76 -29.38 18.36
CA ILE A 482 -7.95 -29.04 19.16
C ILE A 482 -8.85 -30.26 19.27
N VAL A 483 -9.31 -30.54 20.49
CA VAL A 483 -10.30 -31.58 20.82
C VAL A 483 -11.52 -30.89 21.43
N ALA A 484 -12.66 -30.86 20.76
CA ALA A 484 -13.86 -30.17 21.21
C ALA A 484 -15.03 -31.14 21.45
N THR A 485 -15.72 -31.02 22.59
CA THR A 485 -16.85 -31.90 22.94
C THR A 485 -18.04 -31.06 23.41
N ASN A 486 -19.18 -31.20 22.72
CA ASN A 486 -20.41 -30.44 22.96
C ASN A 486 -20.23 -28.90 22.82
N THR A 487 -19.23 -28.45 22.05
CA THR A 487 -18.96 -27.02 21.81
C THR A 487 -19.87 -26.50 20.70
N ALA A 488 -20.47 -25.32 20.86
CA ALA A 488 -21.25 -24.67 19.79
C ALA A 488 -20.53 -23.44 19.25
N GLY A 489 -20.52 -23.20 17.93
CA GLY A 489 -19.94 -21.99 17.34
C GLY A 489 -18.41 -21.87 17.48
N LEU A 490 -17.67 -22.96 17.28
CA LEU A 490 -16.21 -22.95 17.35
C LEU A 490 -15.59 -22.35 16.07
N THR A 491 -14.84 -21.26 16.20
CA THR A 491 -14.09 -20.62 15.12
C THR A 491 -12.60 -20.75 15.35
N VAL A 492 -11.85 -21.20 14.34
CA VAL A 492 -10.38 -21.26 14.34
C VAL A 492 -9.86 -20.41 13.19
N THR A 493 -9.09 -19.36 13.48
CA THR A 493 -8.58 -18.43 12.46
C THR A 493 -7.11 -18.14 12.68
N ASP A 494 -6.38 -17.93 11.57
CA ASP A 494 -4.99 -17.45 11.54
C ASP A 494 -3.98 -18.21 12.42
N CYS A 495 -4.28 -19.47 12.78
CA CYS A 495 -3.42 -20.33 13.57
C CYS A 495 -2.34 -21.03 12.73
N THR A 496 -1.19 -21.36 13.29
CA THR A 496 -0.17 -22.19 12.61
C THR A 496 -0.12 -23.59 13.22
N PHE A 497 0.00 -24.63 12.39
CA PHE A 497 0.05 -26.03 12.79
C PHE A 497 1.35 -26.67 12.26
N ASP A 498 2.29 -26.93 13.17
CA ASP A 498 3.62 -27.46 12.86
C ASP A 498 3.83 -28.79 13.57
N LYS A 499 4.10 -29.89 12.87
CA LYS A 499 4.37 -31.21 13.48
C LYS A 499 3.28 -31.69 14.46
N VAL A 500 2.01 -31.44 14.15
CA VAL A 500 0.86 -31.90 14.92
C VAL A 500 0.57 -33.37 14.59
N GLY A 501 0.42 -34.23 15.60
CA GLY A 501 0.22 -35.68 15.46
C GLY A 501 -1.13 -36.06 14.84
N GLY A 502 -2.19 -35.30 15.13
CA GLY A 502 -3.54 -35.49 14.59
C GLY A 502 -4.24 -36.79 15.02
N LEU A 503 -5.47 -36.97 14.55
CA LEU A 503 -6.22 -38.24 14.62
C LEU A 503 -6.24 -38.88 13.23
N TYR A 504 -6.06 -40.21 13.14
CA TYR A 504 -6.12 -40.93 11.87
C TYR A 504 -7.40 -41.75 11.76
N GLU A 505 -8.21 -41.47 10.74
CA GLU A 505 -9.43 -42.22 10.43
C GLU A 505 -9.60 -42.34 8.92
N ASP A 506 -9.92 -43.54 8.43
CA ASP A 506 -10.03 -43.87 7.00
C ASP A 506 -8.81 -43.44 6.15
N GLY A 507 -7.61 -43.54 6.73
CA GLY A 507 -6.36 -43.15 6.08
C GLY A 507 -6.13 -41.65 5.97
N LYS A 508 -7.01 -40.82 6.54
CA LYS A 508 -6.89 -39.36 6.60
C LYS A 508 -6.47 -38.90 7.99
N LYS A 509 -5.72 -37.80 8.02
CA LYS A 509 -5.26 -37.16 9.26
C LYS A 509 -6.08 -35.91 9.55
N TYR A 510 -6.69 -35.87 10.72
CA TYR A 510 -7.50 -34.75 11.20
C TYR A 510 -6.75 -33.99 12.29
N LEU A 511 -6.57 -32.68 12.10
CA LEU A 511 -5.94 -31.80 13.10
C LEU A 511 -6.88 -31.40 14.23
N PHE A 512 -8.19 -31.64 14.03
CA PHE A 512 -9.26 -31.32 14.96
C PHE A 512 -10.07 -32.58 15.24
N ALA A 513 -10.40 -32.84 16.50
CA ALA A 513 -11.33 -33.89 16.89
C ALA A 513 -12.54 -33.24 17.56
N ALA A 514 -13.74 -33.48 17.05
CA ALA A 514 -14.96 -32.83 17.48
C ALA A 514 -16.07 -33.86 17.75
N VAL A 515 -16.75 -33.75 18.89
CA VAL A 515 -17.88 -34.62 19.25
C VAL A 515 -19.07 -33.73 19.60
N ASN A 516 -20.21 -33.93 18.92
CA ASN A 516 -21.42 -33.09 19.07
C ASN A 516 -21.16 -31.58 18.96
N VAL A 517 -20.31 -31.15 18.02
CA VAL A 517 -20.04 -29.72 17.76
C VAL A 517 -21.00 -29.21 16.68
N THR A 518 -21.54 -28.02 16.89
CA THR A 518 -22.37 -27.29 15.90
C THR A 518 -21.65 -26.02 15.46
N ASP A 519 -21.78 -25.63 14.19
CA ASP A 519 -21.17 -24.42 13.62
C ASP A 519 -19.64 -24.32 13.81
N PHE A 520 -18.90 -25.39 13.44
CA PHE A 520 -17.44 -25.36 13.38
C PHE A 520 -16.94 -24.67 12.11
N ASN A 521 -16.19 -23.58 12.28
CA ASN A 521 -15.61 -22.81 11.20
C ASN A 521 -14.08 -22.74 11.33
N VAL A 522 -13.36 -23.11 10.27
CA VAL A 522 -11.92 -22.90 10.15
C VAL A 522 -11.70 -21.98 8.97
N THR A 523 -11.19 -20.77 9.22
CA THR A 523 -10.95 -19.77 8.19
C THR A 523 -9.53 -19.81 7.64
N ALA A 524 -9.37 -19.37 6.38
CA ALA A 524 -8.07 -19.31 5.71
C ALA A 524 -7.09 -18.41 6.48
N GLY A 525 -5.84 -18.88 6.63
CA GLY A 525 -4.84 -18.37 7.59
C GLY A 525 -4.30 -19.49 8.50
N ALA A 526 -4.96 -20.65 8.54
CA ALA A 526 -4.47 -21.87 9.17
C ALA A 526 -3.30 -22.49 8.38
N TYR A 527 -2.03 -22.27 8.77
CA TYR A 527 -0.86 -22.76 8.01
C TYR A 527 -0.40 -24.14 8.49
N VAL A 528 -0.19 -25.09 7.58
CA VAL A 528 0.46 -26.39 7.89
C VAL A 528 1.87 -26.40 7.28
N THR A 529 2.91 -26.45 8.11
CA THR A 529 4.32 -26.32 7.66
C THR A 529 4.93 -27.61 7.11
N ASP A 530 4.34 -28.78 7.38
CA ASP A 530 4.95 -30.09 7.07
C ASP A 530 4.59 -30.68 5.70
N GLY A 531 3.93 -29.94 4.81
CA GLY A 531 3.61 -30.43 3.45
C GLY A 531 2.70 -31.66 3.38
N MET A 532 2.11 -32.07 4.51
CA MET A 532 1.18 -33.20 4.59
C MET A 532 -0.26 -32.76 4.23
N GLN A 533 -0.97 -33.59 3.47
CA GLN A 533 -2.40 -33.40 3.16
C GLN A 533 -3.23 -33.56 4.44
N TYR A 534 -3.98 -32.53 4.80
CA TYR A 534 -4.97 -32.52 5.87
C TYR A 534 -6.34 -32.31 5.24
N ASP A 535 -7.35 -33.06 5.67
CA ASP A 535 -8.72 -32.80 5.25
C ASP A 535 -9.24 -31.61 6.05
N GLY A 536 -9.60 -30.50 5.40
CA GLY A 536 -10.12 -29.22 5.94
C GLY A 536 -11.22 -29.29 7.02
N GLN A 537 -11.60 -30.50 7.42
CA GLN A 537 -12.70 -30.86 8.29
C GLN A 537 -12.14 -31.39 9.62
N GLY A 538 -12.84 -31.16 10.73
CA GLY A 538 -12.57 -31.92 11.95
C GLY A 538 -13.08 -33.36 11.80
N PHE A 539 -12.53 -34.30 12.55
CA PHE A 539 -13.19 -35.59 12.73
C PHE A 539 -14.44 -35.37 13.60
N PHE A 540 -15.64 -35.69 13.09
CA PHE A 540 -16.91 -35.46 13.80
C PHE A 540 -17.64 -36.75 14.15
N ALA A 541 -17.54 -37.19 15.41
CA ALA A 541 -18.43 -38.25 15.92
C ALA A 541 -19.76 -37.62 16.38
N GLY A 542 -20.86 -37.88 15.66
CA GLY A 542 -22.22 -37.51 16.07
C GLY A 542 -22.65 -36.05 15.85
N GLY A 543 -21.89 -35.22 15.11
CA GLY A 543 -22.22 -33.83 14.79
C GLY A 543 -22.48 -33.58 13.30
N THR A 544 -23.10 -32.45 12.96
CA THR A 544 -23.29 -31.98 11.58
C THR A 544 -22.35 -30.80 11.30
N GLN A 545 -21.51 -30.92 10.28
CA GLN A 545 -20.80 -29.78 9.72
C GLN A 545 -21.77 -29.01 8.82
N ALA A 546 -21.99 -27.71 9.06
CA ALA A 546 -22.40 -26.82 7.98
C ALA A 546 -21.12 -26.48 7.19
N ALA A 547 -20.62 -27.43 6.41
CA ALA A 547 -19.46 -27.15 5.57
C ALA A 547 -19.86 -26.03 4.60
N LEU A 548 -19.09 -24.94 4.56
CA LEU A 548 -19.22 -23.96 3.47
C LEU A 548 -18.98 -24.61 2.09
N SER A 549 -18.45 -25.84 2.02
CA SER A 549 -18.43 -26.66 0.80
C SER A 549 -19.66 -27.58 0.62
N GLU A 550 -20.40 -27.94 1.68
CA GLU A 550 -21.66 -28.71 1.58
C GLU A 550 -22.91 -27.81 1.44
N ALA A 551 -22.82 -26.54 1.83
CA ALA A 551 -23.84 -25.54 1.51
C ALA A 551 -23.93 -25.26 -0.01
N TYR A 552 -22.95 -25.73 -0.79
CA TYR A 552 -22.87 -25.57 -2.24
C TYR A 552 -22.45 -26.87 -2.92
N ALA A 553 -23.35 -27.85 -2.99
CA ALA A 553 -23.13 -29.07 -3.78
C ALA A 553 -22.66 -28.79 -5.22
N ASP A 554 -22.95 -27.59 -5.74
CA ASP A 554 -22.62 -27.06 -7.06
C ASP A 554 -21.30 -26.28 -7.15
N ALA A 555 -20.59 -26.03 -6.05
CA ALA A 555 -19.43 -25.13 -6.05
C ALA A 555 -18.25 -25.54 -5.17
N VAL A 556 -17.12 -24.92 -5.45
CA VAL A 556 -15.83 -25.04 -4.78
C VAL A 556 -15.47 -23.64 -4.32
N VAL A 557 -15.50 -23.40 -3.01
CA VAL A 557 -15.26 -22.07 -2.44
C VAL A 557 -13.79 -21.94 -2.04
N VAL A 558 -13.13 -20.89 -2.54
CA VAL A 558 -11.72 -20.58 -2.28
C VAL A 558 -11.62 -19.20 -1.64
N ARG A 559 -11.18 -19.15 -0.38
CA ARG A 559 -10.99 -17.90 0.37
C ARG A 559 -9.52 -17.51 0.40
N VAL A 560 -9.19 -16.33 -0.12
CA VAL A 560 -7.83 -15.76 -0.05
C VAL A 560 -7.89 -14.49 0.80
N THR A 561 -7.17 -14.45 1.93
CA THR A 561 -7.26 -13.31 2.88
C THR A 561 -6.47 -12.08 2.39
N ALA A 562 -6.73 -10.90 2.96
CA ALA A 562 -6.22 -9.61 2.47
C ALA A 562 -4.69 -9.54 2.31
N LYS A 563 -3.92 -10.32 3.08
CA LYS A 563 -2.45 -10.36 3.07
C LYS A 563 -1.88 -11.44 2.17
N GLU A 564 -2.72 -12.28 1.58
CA GLU A 564 -2.31 -13.43 0.80
C GLU A 564 -2.41 -13.20 -0.71
N HIS A 565 -1.42 -13.75 -1.42
CA HIS A 565 -1.41 -13.90 -2.87
C HIS A 565 -1.18 -15.38 -3.16
N TRP A 566 -2.24 -16.06 -3.61
CA TRP A 566 -2.16 -17.47 -3.99
C TRP A 566 -1.85 -17.54 -5.46
N THR A 567 -0.87 -18.35 -5.83
CA THR A 567 -0.49 -18.55 -7.22
C THR A 567 -0.82 -19.99 -7.64
N TRP A 568 -1.07 -20.25 -8.93
CA TRP A 568 -1.19 -21.59 -9.56
C TRP A 568 -2.21 -22.60 -8.97
N TRP A 569 -2.71 -23.50 -9.83
CA TRP A 569 -3.70 -24.52 -9.43
C TRP A 569 -3.17 -25.49 -8.37
N LEU A 570 -1.90 -25.91 -8.47
CA LEU A 570 -1.33 -26.92 -7.57
C LEU A 570 -1.20 -26.38 -6.14
N GLU A 571 -0.86 -25.10 -5.96
CA GLU A 571 -0.86 -24.47 -4.65
C GLU A 571 -2.24 -24.52 -4.02
N THR A 572 -3.29 -24.34 -4.81
CA THR A 572 -4.67 -24.38 -4.34
C THR A 572 -5.12 -25.80 -4.01
N THR A 573 -4.78 -26.80 -4.84
CA THR A 573 -5.06 -28.20 -4.49
C THR A 573 -4.26 -28.66 -3.28
N ASN A 574 -3.06 -28.12 -3.07
CA ASN A 574 -2.25 -28.40 -1.88
C ASN A 574 -2.83 -27.74 -0.63
N ARG A 575 -3.32 -26.48 -0.75
CA ARG A 575 -3.93 -25.71 0.34
C ARG A 575 -5.33 -26.20 0.71
N LEU A 576 -6.13 -26.63 -0.28
CA LEU A 576 -7.52 -27.08 -0.07
C LEU A 576 -7.64 -28.60 0.12
N ALA A 577 -6.60 -29.37 -0.23
CA ALA A 577 -6.52 -30.82 -0.07
C ALA A 577 -7.67 -31.63 -0.70
N LEU A 578 -8.47 -31.07 -1.61
CA LEU A 578 -9.52 -31.83 -2.30
C LEU A 578 -8.96 -32.51 -3.56
N VAL A 579 -9.47 -33.71 -3.83
CA VAL A 579 -9.08 -34.52 -5.00
C VAL A 579 -9.56 -33.83 -6.30
N PRO A 580 -8.71 -33.73 -7.35
CA PRO A 580 -9.06 -33.17 -8.66
C PRO A 580 -10.44 -33.59 -9.22
N ALA A 581 -10.84 -34.85 -9.00
CA ALA A 581 -12.13 -35.38 -9.45
C ALA A 581 -13.36 -34.72 -8.77
N ALA A 582 -13.21 -34.16 -7.56
CA ALA A 582 -14.29 -33.54 -6.81
C ALA A 582 -14.67 -32.13 -7.32
N TYR A 583 -13.84 -31.55 -8.19
CA TYR A 583 -14.05 -30.23 -8.79
C TYR A 583 -14.80 -30.29 -10.13
N ASN A 584 -14.87 -31.46 -10.75
CA ASN A 584 -15.46 -31.61 -12.09
C ASN A 584 -16.94 -31.23 -12.09
N GLY A 585 -17.33 -30.33 -12.98
CA GLY A 585 -18.68 -29.82 -13.11
C GLY A 585 -19.07 -28.73 -12.10
N LYS A 586 -18.18 -28.34 -11.18
CA LYS A 586 -18.49 -27.36 -10.13
C LYS A 586 -18.13 -25.94 -10.52
N THR A 587 -18.77 -24.97 -9.86
CA THR A 587 -18.44 -23.55 -9.93
C THR A 587 -17.30 -23.22 -8.97
N TRP A 588 -16.26 -22.55 -9.43
CA TRP A 588 -15.23 -21.99 -8.55
C TRP A 588 -15.70 -20.66 -7.97
N ARG A 589 -15.87 -20.56 -6.65
CA ARG A 589 -16.27 -19.34 -5.94
C ARG A 589 -15.09 -18.74 -5.18
N LYS A 590 -14.55 -17.64 -5.66
CA LYS A 590 -13.45 -16.92 -5.00
C LYS A 590 -14.00 -15.87 -4.03
N ILE A 591 -13.64 -15.98 -2.75
CA ILE A 591 -13.99 -15.05 -1.66
C ILE A 591 -12.72 -14.54 -0.96
N GLY A 592 -12.84 -13.57 -0.04
CA GLY A 592 -11.72 -12.94 0.65
C GLY A 592 -11.00 -11.84 -0.16
N ALA A 593 -10.55 -10.80 0.56
CA ALA A 593 -9.95 -9.59 -0.01
C ALA A 593 -8.60 -9.79 -0.72
N GLY A 594 -7.94 -10.94 -0.53
CA GLY A 594 -6.65 -11.25 -1.17
C GLY A 594 -6.76 -11.52 -2.66
N SER A 595 -5.69 -12.05 -3.26
CA SER A 595 -5.62 -12.29 -4.70
C SER A 595 -5.29 -13.73 -5.05
N PHE A 596 -6.03 -14.29 -6.00
CA PHE A 596 -5.78 -15.61 -6.56
C PHE A 596 -5.29 -15.47 -8.01
N ASP A 597 -4.17 -16.12 -8.34
CA ASP A 597 -3.48 -15.99 -9.63
C ASP A 597 -3.42 -17.31 -10.37
N SER A 598 -4.16 -17.40 -11.48
CA SER A 598 -4.18 -18.56 -12.33
C SER A 598 -3.27 -18.36 -13.55
N ASP A 599 -2.23 -19.20 -13.63
CA ASP A 599 -1.16 -19.12 -14.62
C ASP A 599 -1.22 -20.25 -15.68
N ASN A 600 -2.04 -21.30 -15.47
CA ASN A 600 -2.03 -22.50 -16.30
C ASN A 600 -3.43 -23.12 -16.54
N THR A 601 -3.46 -24.31 -17.17
CA THR A 601 -4.68 -25.03 -17.56
C THR A 601 -5.35 -25.82 -16.43
N GLY A 602 -4.82 -25.79 -15.21
CA GLY A 602 -5.26 -26.67 -14.10
C GLY A 602 -6.75 -26.56 -13.78
N ILE A 603 -7.31 -25.34 -13.77
CA ILE A 603 -8.75 -25.10 -13.52
C ILE A 603 -9.63 -25.78 -14.59
N ARG A 604 -9.21 -25.71 -15.86
CA ARG A 604 -9.90 -26.39 -16.96
C ARG A 604 -9.71 -27.90 -16.90
N ASP A 605 -8.50 -28.37 -16.63
CA ASP A 605 -8.15 -29.79 -16.70
C ASP A 605 -8.87 -30.61 -15.60
N VAL A 606 -9.25 -29.98 -14.48
CA VAL A 606 -10.13 -30.59 -13.46
C VAL A 606 -11.63 -30.46 -13.73
N GLY A 607 -12.02 -29.76 -14.80
CA GLY A 607 -13.40 -29.65 -15.24
C GLY A 607 -14.26 -28.61 -14.50
N ILE A 608 -13.68 -27.54 -13.93
CA ILE A 608 -14.47 -26.44 -13.33
C ILE A 608 -15.40 -25.85 -14.38
N ALA A 609 -16.71 -25.91 -14.12
CA ALA A 609 -17.75 -25.51 -15.06
C ALA A 609 -17.92 -23.99 -15.18
N ALA A 610 -17.67 -23.26 -14.10
CA ALA A 610 -17.91 -21.82 -14.00
C ALA A 610 -16.96 -21.16 -12.98
N VAL A 611 -16.75 -19.85 -13.09
CA VAL A 611 -15.96 -19.07 -12.12
C VAL A 611 -16.79 -17.89 -11.60
N GLU A 612 -16.83 -17.71 -10.30
CA GLU A 612 -17.55 -16.66 -9.60
C GLU A 612 -16.61 -15.98 -8.60
N ILE A 613 -16.52 -14.66 -8.66
CA ILE A 613 -15.59 -13.84 -7.87
C ILE A 613 -16.44 -12.93 -7.01
N LEU A 614 -16.50 -13.23 -5.72
CA LEU A 614 -17.36 -12.60 -4.73
C LEU A 614 -16.64 -11.46 -3.98
N GLU A 615 -15.32 -11.59 -3.75
CA GLU A 615 -14.53 -10.58 -3.03
C GLU A 615 -13.07 -10.60 -3.53
N GLY A 616 -12.32 -9.49 -3.39
CA GLY A 616 -10.89 -9.36 -3.72
C GLY A 616 -10.57 -9.56 -5.21
N ALA A 617 -9.34 -9.97 -5.54
CA ALA A 617 -8.91 -10.15 -6.95
C ALA A 617 -8.81 -11.62 -7.40
N PHE A 618 -9.17 -11.88 -8.66
CA PHE A 618 -8.85 -13.10 -9.41
C PHE A 618 -8.05 -12.69 -10.65
N VAL A 619 -6.84 -13.20 -10.81
CA VAL A 619 -5.90 -12.84 -11.86
C VAL A 619 -5.77 -14.00 -12.85
N VAL A 620 -5.95 -13.70 -14.12
CA VAL A 620 -5.71 -14.62 -15.25
C VAL A 620 -4.41 -14.18 -15.90
N ARG A 621 -3.32 -14.94 -15.68
CA ARG A 621 -2.01 -14.70 -16.33
C ARG A 621 -1.76 -15.55 -17.57
N GLY A 622 -2.34 -16.75 -17.61
CA GLY A 622 -2.09 -17.73 -18.68
C GLY A 622 -2.92 -17.49 -19.94
N ASN A 623 -4.05 -18.19 -20.04
CA ASN A 623 -4.99 -18.08 -21.16
C ASN A 623 -6.42 -18.36 -20.70
N ASP A 624 -7.36 -18.46 -21.62
CA ASP A 624 -8.77 -18.78 -21.34
C ASP A 624 -9.00 -20.02 -20.44
N ALA A 625 -8.10 -21.00 -20.43
CA ALA A 625 -8.19 -22.20 -19.58
C ALA A 625 -8.08 -21.89 -18.06
N CYS A 626 -7.55 -20.72 -17.70
CA CYS A 626 -7.52 -20.22 -16.33
C CYS A 626 -8.92 -19.86 -15.80
N LEU A 627 -9.93 -19.84 -16.66
CA LEU A 627 -11.32 -19.52 -16.32
C LEU A 627 -12.24 -20.75 -16.41
N GLY A 628 -11.67 -21.96 -16.31
CA GLY A 628 -12.42 -23.23 -16.33
C GLY A 628 -12.63 -23.81 -17.73
N VAL A 629 -13.60 -24.70 -17.84
CA VAL A 629 -13.98 -25.34 -19.12
C VAL A 629 -14.33 -24.30 -20.17
N ALA A 630 -14.08 -24.63 -21.43
CA ALA A 630 -14.40 -23.75 -22.55
C ALA A 630 -15.90 -23.37 -22.50
N TYR A 631 -16.21 -22.11 -22.82
CA TYR A 631 -17.57 -21.55 -22.76
C TYR A 631 -18.18 -21.43 -21.34
N GLY A 632 -17.46 -21.80 -20.28
CA GLY A 632 -17.90 -21.66 -18.90
C GLY A 632 -18.17 -20.20 -18.51
N PRO A 633 -19.26 -19.91 -17.77
CA PRO A 633 -19.59 -18.55 -17.38
C PRO A 633 -18.62 -18.03 -16.31
N VAL A 634 -18.35 -16.73 -16.38
CA VAL A 634 -17.59 -16.01 -15.34
C VAL A 634 -18.48 -14.93 -14.75
N ARG A 635 -18.49 -14.77 -13.42
CA ARG A 635 -19.25 -13.72 -12.73
C ARG A 635 -18.36 -12.96 -11.74
N VAL A 636 -18.37 -11.63 -11.81
CA VAL A 636 -17.67 -10.73 -10.89
C VAL A 636 -18.72 -9.94 -10.12
N HIS A 637 -18.77 -10.11 -8.80
CA HIS A 637 -19.69 -9.39 -7.93
C HIS A 637 -19.15 -8.01 -7.54
N SER A 638 -20.05 -7.18 -7.01
CA SER A 638 -19.68 -5.86 -6.49
C SER A 638 -18.63 -6.01 -5.37
N GLY A 639 -17.57 -5.19 -5.43
CA GLY A 639 -16.44 -5.29 -4.49
C GLY A 639 -15.36 -6.32 -4.87
N ALA A 640 -15.50 -7.01 -6.01
CA ALA A 640 -14.52 -7.97 -6.52
C ALA A 640 -13.87 -7.50 -7.84
N THR A 641 -12.72 -8.08 -8.19
CA THR A 641 -11.90 -7.68 -9.34
C THR A 641 -11.46 -8.89 -10.16
N LEU A 642 -11.74 -8.89 -11.47
CA LEU A 642 -11.12 -9.81 -12.44
C LEU A 642 -9.96 -9.11 -13.15
N THR A 643 -8.73 -9.60 -12.98
CA THR A 643 -7.55 -9.07 -13.67
C THR A 643 -7.15 -9.98 -14.82
N LEU A 644 -7.08 -9.44 -16.04
CA LEU A 644 -6.62 -10.11 -17.25
C LEU A 644 -5.16 -9.67 -17.54
N ALA A 645 -4.20 -10.34 -16.90
CA ALA A 645 -2.78 -10.02 -16.90
C ALA A 645 -1.99 -10.87 -17.91
N GLU A 646 -0.91 -10.33 -18.49
CA GLU A 646 0.23 -11.07 -19.13
C GLU A 646 -0.06 -12.12 -20.26
N ALA A 647 -1.34 -12.41 -20.53
CA ALA A 647 -1.85 -13.39 -21.49
C ALA A 647 -2.09 -12.79 -22.88
N GLY A 648 -1.84 -13.58 -23.93
CA GLY A 648 -2.22 -13.25 -25.31
C GLY A 648 -3.73 -13.24 -25.54
N THR A 649 -4.46 -14.25 -25.05
CA THR A 649 -5.94 -14.29 -24.98
C THR A 649 -6.39 -14.86 -23.64
N ALA A 650 -6.74 -13.96 -22.72
CA ALA A 650 -7.12 -14.27 -21.35
C ALA A 650 -8.57 -14.77 -21.24
N ALA A 651 -9.46 -14.33 -22.14
CA ALA A 651 -10.85 -14.75 -22.20
C ALA A 651 -11.33 -14.90 -23.65
N ASN A 652 -11.91 -16.05 -23.99
CA ASN A 652 -12.36 -16.39 -25.33
C ASN A 652 -13.72 -17.10 -25.30
N ASN A 653 -14.64 -16.74 -26.20
CA ASN A 653 -15.93 -17.41 -26.40
C ASN A 653 -16.75 -17.67 -25.12
N ARG A 654 -16.87 -16.68 -24.22
CA ARG A 654 -17.57 -16.85 -22.95
C ARG A 654 -18.44 -15.65 -22.58
N SER A 655 -19.37 -15.88 -21.66
CA SER A 655 -20.14 -14.80 -21.03
C SER A 655 -19.48 -14.40 -19.71
N ILE A 656 -19.23 -13.10 -19.53
CA ILE A 656 -18.69 -12.53 -18.30
C ILE A 656 -19.68 -11.53 -17.73
N ARG A 657 -20.27 -11.86 -16.59
CA ARG A 657 -21.17 -10.99 -15.81
C ARG A 657 -20.36 -10.15 -14.85
N ILE A 658 -20.60 -8.84 -14.78
CA ILE A 658 -19.86 -7.92 -13.91
C ILE A 658 -20.79 -6.97 -13.17
N ALA A 659 -20.46 -6.67 -11.92
CA ALA A 659 -21.16 -5.71 -11.06
C ALA A 659 -20.16 -4.86 -10.25
N GLY A 660 -20.51 -3.59 -10.01
CA GLY A 660 -19.80 -2.70 -9.08
C GLY A 660 -18.51 -2.08 -9.59
N SER A 661 -17.96 -1.14 -8.82
CA SER A 661 -16.74 -0.41 -9.18
C SER A 661 -15.42 -1.18 -8.93
N GLY A 662 -15.49 -2.43 -8.47
CA GLY A 662 -14.34 -3.27 -8.09
C GLY A 662 -13.99 -3.27 -6.59
N SER A 663 -12.89 -3.95 -6.24
CA SER A 663 -12.38 -4.08 -4.87
C SER A 663 -11.58 -2.87 -4.36
N GLY A 664 -11.36 -1.84 -5.19
CA GLY A 664 -10.73 -0.59 -4.79
C GLY A 664 -10.38 0.34 -5.96
N ALA A 665 -9.85 1.54 -5.68
CA ALA A 665 -9.56 2.53 -6.73
C ALA A 665 -8.54 2.04 -7.80
N ALA A 666 -7.61 1.17 -7.41
CA ALA A 666 -6.64 0.52 -8.29
C ALA A 666 -7.08 -0.88 -8.79
N PHE A 667 -8.24 -1.35 -8.35
CA PHE A 667 -8.77 -2.69 -8.57
C PHE A 667 -10.26 -2.59 -8.94
N PRO A 668 -10.58 -2.25 -10.20
CA PRO A 668 -11.95 -2.16 -10.69
C PRO A 668 -12.58 -3.56 -10.89
N ALA A 669 -13.86 -3.64 -11.27
CA ALA A 669 -14.49 -4.93 -11.58
C ALA A 669 -13.72 -5.73 -12.65
N VAL A 670 -13.15 -5.06 -13.65
CA VAL A 670 -12.23 -5.68 -14.62
C VAL A 670 -10.97 -4.85 -14.84
N ARG A 671 -9.80 -5.47 -14.67
CA ARG A 671 -8.49 -4.83 -14.88
C ARG A 671 -7.71 -5.51 -16.01
N PHE A 672 -7.19 -4.74 -16.94
CA PHE A 672 -6.30 -5.22 -18.01
C PHE A 672 -4.86 -4.79 -17.72
N THR A 673 -3.89 -5.73 -17.69
CA THR A 673 -2.46 -5.46 -17.43
C THR A 673 -1.52 -6.27 -18.36
N GLY A 674 -0.24 -5.90 -18.50
CA GLY A 674 0.78 -6.61 -19.30
C GLY A 674 1.28 -5.85 -20.55
N SER A 675 2.13 -6.50 -21.37
CA SER A 675 2.96 -5.85 -22.41
C SER A 675 2.63 -6.17 -23.89
N ALA A 676 1.61 -6.99 -24.21
CA ALA A 676 1.26 -7.36 -25.58
C ALA A 676 -0.23 -7.11 -25.90
N ILE A 677 -0.49 -6.41 -27.03
CA ILE A 677 -1.63 -5.49 -27.23
C ILE A 677 -2.64 -5.99 -28.30
N TRP A 678 -2.71 -7.29 -28.58
CA TRP A 678 -3.75 -7.83 -29.49
C TRP A 678 -4.43 -9.05 -28.87
N ASN A 679 -5.75 -8.94 -28.62
CA ASN A 679 -6.68 -10.05 -28.34
C ASN A 679 -6.77 -10.59 -26.89
N LYS A 680 -6.60 -9.75 -25.85
CA LYS A 680 -6.86 -10.19 -24.45
C LYS A 680 -8.24 -10.81 -24.26
N THR A 681 -9.23 -10.31 -25.00
CA THR A 681 -10.57 -10.87 -25.06
C THR A 681 -10.93 -11.14 -26.52
N SER A 682 -11.66 -12.23 -26.79
CA SER A 682 -12.20 -12.54 -28.11
C SER A 682 -13.57 -13.20 -27.98
N ASN A 683 -14.57 -12.74 -28.74
CA ASN A 683 -15.93 -13.29 -28.69
C ASN A 683 -16.53 -13.36 -27.26
N VAL A 684 -16.22 -12.37 -26.43
CA VAL A 684 -16.73 -12.29 -25.05
C VAL A 684 -18.04 -11.51 -25.02
N ARG A 685 -19.07 -12.07 -24.38
CA ARG A 685 -20.32 -11.36 -24.05
C ARG A 685 -20.22 -10.82 -22.63
N TRP A 686 -20.08 -9.51 -22.49
CA TRP A 686 -20.08 -8.81 -21.22
C TRP A 686 -21.52 -8.49 -20.81
N ILE A 687 -21.90 -8.80 -19.58
CA ILE A 687 -23.25 -8.55 -19.07
C ILE A 687 -23.11 -7.73 -17.80
N LEU A 688 -23.65 -6.50 -17.81
CA LEU A 688 -23.68 -5.66 -16.62
C LEU A 688 -24.87 -6.06 -15.75
N GLU A 689 -24.59 -6.33 -14.48
CA GLU A 689 -25.61 -6.58 -13.45
C GLU A 689 -25.74 -5.40 -12.47
N ASP A 690 -24.79 -4.46 -12.51
CA ASP A 690 -24.79 -3.16 -11.81
C ASP A 690 -23.87 -2.18 -12.56
N ASP A 691 -23.83 -0.91 -12.12
CA ASP A 691 -22.82 0.06 -12.55
C ASP A 691 -21.42 -0.51 -12.34
N ALA A 692 -20.64 -0.63 -13.42
CA ALA A 692 -19.37 -1.35 -13.42
C ALA A 692 -18.21 -0.49 -13.89
N ALA A 693 -17.00 -0.77 -13.39
CA ALA A 693 -15.78 -0.11 -13.86
C ALA A 693 -14.80 -1.08 -14.51
N MET A 694 -14.12 -0.64 -15.57
CA MET A 694 -12.96 -1.31 -16.14
C MET A 694 -11.74 -0.39 -16.15
N TYR A 695 -10.55 -0.95 -15.93
CA TYR A 695 -9.29 -0.20 -15.95
C TYR A 695 -8.25 -0.88 -16.85
N ALA A 696 -7.64 -0.10 -17.75
CA ALA A 696 -6.49 -0.53 -18.52
C ALA A 696 -5.21 0.12 -17.98
N SER A 697 -4.23 -0.69 -17.56
CA SER A 697 -2.94 -0.20 -17.04
C SER A 697 -1.82 -0.21 -18.10
N MET A 698 -2.16 -0.23 -19.38
CA MET A 698 -1.24 -0.35 -20.51
C MET A 698 -1.48 0.76 -21.53
N THR A 699 -0.48 1.08 -22.34
CA THR A 699 -0.54 2.10 -23.40
C THR A 699 -0.51 1.44 -24.78
N GLY A 700 -1.35 1.89 -25.73
CA GLY A 700 -1.38 1.35 -27.11
C GLY A 700 -2.77 0.88 -27.59
N GLU A 701 -2.86 0.33 -28.82
CA GLU A 701 -4.13 -0.12 -29.44
C GLU A 701 -4.72 -1.42 -28.84
N ASP A 702 -5.36 -1.36 -27.67
CA ASP A 702 -5.88 -2.58 -27.03
C ASP A 702 -7.21 -3.07 -27.64
N GLY A 703 -7.22 -4.30 -28.14
CA GLY A 703 -8.43 -5.04 -28.50
C GLY A 703 -9.16 -5.60 -27.26
N SER A 704 -9.66 -4.75 -26.36
CA SER A 704 -10.38 -5.17 -25.14
C SER A 704 -11.80 -5.69 -25.40
N PHE A 705 -12.35 -5.44 -26.59
CA PHE A 705 -13.69 -5.85 -27.02
C PHE A 705 -13.69 -6.39 -28.45
N LEU A 706 -12.85 -7.38 -28.74
CA LEU A 706 -12.76 -7.94 -30.08
C LEU A 706 -13.87 -8.99 -30.34
N ARG A 707 -14.75 -8.71 -31.31
CA ARG A 707 -15.81 -9.63 -31.79
C ARG A 707 -16.81 -10.09 -30.71
N GLY A 708 -17.03 -9.28 -29.66
CA GLY A 708 -17.90 -9.60 -28.54
C GLY A 708 -19.24 -8.85 -28.53
N ALA A 709 -19.91 -8.85 -27.38
CA ALA A 709 -21.07 -8.00 -27.12
C ALA A 709 -21.02 -7.42 -25.71
N ILE A 710 -21.66 -6.27 -25.47
CA ILE A 710 -22.00 -5.78 -24.12
C ILE A 710 -23.52 -5.71 -23.98
N GLU A 711 -24.02 -6.21 -22.85
CA GLU A 711 -25.38 -6.07 -22.35
C GLU A 711 -25.41 -5.12 -21.17
N MET A 712 -26.01 -3.94 -21.36
CA MET A 712 -25.99 -2.87 -20.35
C MET A 712 -27.04 -3.02 -19.27
N ASN A 713 -28.20 -3.60 -19.59
CA ASN A 713 -29.33 -3.78 -18.65
C ASN A 713 -29.72 -2.52 -17.85
N GLY A 714 -29.53 -1.32 -18.40
CA GLY A 714 -29.83 -0.05 -17.71
C GLY A 714 -28.70 0.48 -16.80
N HIS A 715 -27.53 -0.14 -16.80
CA HIS A 715 -26.37 0.24 -15.98
C HIS A 715 -25.33 1.06 -16.74
N THR A 716 -24.39 1.61 -15.98
CA THR A 716 -23.28 2.44 -16.45
C THR A 716 -21.98 1.64 -16.51
N LEU A 717 -21.31 1.62 -17.66
CA LEU A 717 -19.93 1.16 -17.78
C LEU A 717 -18.95 2.33 -17.71
N THR A 718 -18.09 2.34 -16.71
CA THR A 718 -17.03 3.34 -16.57
C THR A 718 -15.70 2.78 -17.06
N LEU A 719 -15.12 3.37 -18.10
CA LEU A 719 -13.82 2.98 -18.63
C LEU A 719 -12.74 3.96 -18.14
N LYS A 720 -11.72 3.42 -17.48
CA LYS A 720 -10.59 4.12 -16.89
C LYS A 720 -9.28 3.53 -17.42
N GLY A 721 -8.18 4.27 -17.29
CA GLY A 721 -6.87 3.75 -17.62
C GLY A 721 -5.77 4.79 -17.46
N VAL A 722 -4.53 4.36 -17.68
CA VAL A 722 -3.40 5.29 -17.83
C VAL A 722 -3.56 6.13 -19.11
N THR A 723 -2.90 7.28 -19.19
CA THR A 723 -2.90 8.12 -20.40
C THR A 723 -2.53 7.27 -21.62
N ASP A 724 -3.30 7.37 -22.70
CA ASP A 724 -3.15 6.57 -23.94
C ASP A 724 -3.54 5.09 -23.82
N SER A 725 -4.36 4.71 -22.83
CA SER A 725 -5.06 3.42 -22.84
C SER A 725 -6.18 3.42 -23.89
N HIS A 726 -6.29 2.38 -24.72
CA HIS A 726 -7.32 2.30 -25.77
C HIS A 726 -8.27 1.14 -25.51
N PHE A 727 -9.57 1.39 -25.31
CA PHE A 727 -10.58 0.33 -25.33
C PHE A 727 -11.13 0.19 -26.75
N ARG A 728 -10.59 -0.73 -27.57
CA ARG A 728 -11.03 -0.91 -28.96
C ARG A 728 -12.18 -1.92 -29.09
N PHE A 729 -13.23 -1.51 -29.80
CA PHE A 729 -14.29 -2.40 -30.27
C PHE A 729 -13.95 -2.99 -31.64
N GLY A 730 -14.04 -4.31 -31.75
CA GLY A 730 -13.79 -5.03 -33.01
C GLY A 730 -14.91 -4.87 -34.05
N ARG A 731 -14.65 -5.32 -35.29
CA ARG A 731 -15.53 -5.17 -36.47
C ARG A 731 -16.97 -5.72 -36.33
N THR A 732 -17.23 -6.60 -35.37
CA THR A 732 -18.53 -7.27 -35.18
C THR A 732 -19.06 -7.11 -33.75
N PHE A 733 -18.63 -6.06 -33.05
CA PHE A 733 -19.04 -5.84 -31.67
C PHE A 733 -20.53 -5.42 -31.60
N GLN A 734 -21.30 -6.07 -30.73
CA GLN A 734 -22.73 -5.82 -30.57
C GLN A 734 -23.06 -5.15 -29.23
N TRP A 735 -24.03 -4.25 -29.25
CA TRP A 735 -24.65 -3.66 -28.08
C TRP A 735 -26.08 -4.14 -27.94
N ASN A 736 -26.42 -4.75 -26.81
CA ASN A 736 -27.73 -5.33 -26.54
C ASN A 736 -28.31 -4.76 -25.23
N GLY A 737 -29.63 -4.51 -25.17
CA GLY A 737 -30.31 -4.13 -23.93
C GLY A 737 -31.54 -3.24 -24.16
N SER A 738 -32.60 -3.44 -23.36
CA SER A 738 -33.90 -2.77 -23.50
C SER A 738 -34.04 -1.45 -22.71
N ALA A 739 -33.00 -1.00 -22.01
CA ALA A 739 -33.02 0.18 -21.15
C ALA A 739 -31.75 1.03 -21.28
N TYR A 740 -31.89 2.35 -21.11
CA TYR A 740 -30.83 3.37 -21.25
C TYR A 740 -29.53 2.97 -20.53
N GLY A 741 -28.49 2.61 -21.28
CA GLY A 741 -27.14 2.35 -20.77
C GLY A 741 -26.23 3.57 -20.91
N LYS A 742 -25.26 3.73 -20.01
CA LYS A 742 -24.30 4.85 -20.04
C LYS A 742 -22.87 4.35 -20.16
N ILE A 743 -22.04 5.05 -20.94
CA ILE A 743 -20.58 4.89 -20.86
C ILE A 743 -19.97 6.17 -20.31
N ASN A 744 -19.19 6.04 -19.24
CA ASN A 744 -18.34 7.12 -18.76
C ASN A 744 -16.89 6.87 -19.20
N LEU A 745 -16.30 7.83 -19.90
CA LEU A 745 -14.88 7.81 -20.25
C LEU A 745 -14.13 8.79 -19.34
N PHE A 746 -13.12 8.31 -18.62
CA PHE A 746 -12.25 9.16 -17.80
C PHE A 746 -11.13 9.80 -18.64
N ALA A 747 -10.74 11.02 -18.28
CA ALA A 747 -9.65 11.77 -18.91
C ALA A 747 -8.40 10.91 -19.19
N GLY A 748 -7.91 10.97 -20.44
CA GLY A 748 -6.71 10.25 -20.89
C GLY A 748 -6.98 8.88 -21.53
N VAL A 749 -8.20 8.35 -21.42
CA VAL A 749 -8.65 7.09 -22.08
C VAL A 749 -9.18 7.36 -23.48
N LYS A 750 -8.87 6.49 -24.44
CA LYS A 750 -9.39 6.55 -25.81
C LYS A 750 -10.41 5.45 -26.08
N LEU A 751 -11.48 5.82 -26.77
CA LEU A 751 -12.48 4.89 -27.30
C LEU A 751 -12.54 4.98 -28.83
N PRO A 752 -11.63 4.31 -29.56
CA PRO A 752 -11.66 4.34 -31.02
C PRO A 752 -12.89 3.58 -31.56
N VAL A 753 -13.82 4.33 -32.17
CA VAL A 753 -15.00 3.83 -32.92
C VAL A 753 -14.93 4.42 -34.33
N ALA A 754 -15.09 3.62 -35.40
CA ALA A 754 -14.96 4.14 -36.77
C ALA A 754 -16.30 4.36 -37.50
N ALA A 755 -17.36 3.68 -37.08
CA ALA A 755 -18.71 3.90 -37.58
C ALA A 755 -19.73 3.47 -36.52
N LEU A 756 -20.82 4.23 -36.39
CA LEU A 756 -22.01 3.85 -35.64
C LEU A 756 -23.05 3.37 -36.66
N GLU A 757 -23.54 2.15 -36.51
CA GLU A 757 -24.63 1.57 -37.31
C GLU A 757 -25.83 1.45 -36.36
N VAL A 758 -26.76 2.41 -36.44
CA VAL A 758 -28.03 2.40 -35.70
C VAL A 758 -29.09 1.87 -36.67
N ASP A 759 -29.86 0.86 -36.26
CA ASP A 759 -30.99 0.31 -37.04
C ASP A 759 -30.62 -0.16 -38.46
N GLY A 760 -29.40 -0.68 -38.65
CA GLY A 760 -28.96 -1.29 -39.91
C GLY A 760 -28.43 -0.32 -40.96
N ASP A 761 -28.44 0.99 -40.69
CA ASP A 761 -27.85 2.00 -41.58
C ASP A 761 -26.44 2.43 -41.12
N LYS A 762 -25.46 2.27 -42.01
CA LYS A 762 -24.07 2.68 -41.76
C LYS A 762 -23.94 4.20 -41.86
N GLN A 763 -23.89 4.90 -40.73
CA GLN A 763 -23.54 6.32 -40.76
C GLN A 763 -22.02 6.50 -40.74
N LYS A 764 -21.50 7.23 -41.74
CA LYS A 764 -20.13 7.77 -41.70
C LYS A 764 -20.14 8.95 -40.73
N MET A 765 -19.33 8.90 -39.67
CA MET A 765 -19.12 10.06 -38.81
C MET A 765 -18.39 11.17 -39.59
N GLY A 766 -19.16 12.12 -40.09
CA GLY A 766 -18.70 13.41 -40.61
C GLY A 766 -19.77 14.44 -40.27
N LEU A 767 -19.34 15.59 -39.73
CA LEU A 767 -20.21 16.73 -39.41
C LEU A 767 -21.27 16.93 -40.50
N TYR A 768 -22.55 16.77 -40.18
CA TYR A 768 -23.64 17.60 -40.71
C TYR A 768 -24.93 17.30 -39.93
N GLY A 769 -25.64 18.38 -39.57
CA GLY A 769 -26.74 18.38 -38.62
C GLY A 769 -27.84 17.36 -38.91
N SER A 770 -28.28 16.68 -37.87
CA SER A 770 -29.60 16.04 -37.82
C SER A 770 -30.31 16.47 -36.54
N SER A 771 -31.59 16.78 -36.67
CA SER A 771 -32.43 17.49 -35.71
C SER A 771 -33.14 16.55 -34.71
N SER A 772 -32.54 15.42 -34.34
CA SER A 772 -33.06 14.56 -33.27
C SER A 772 -32.31 14.79 -31.97
N SER A 773 -32.98 15.44 -31.03
CA SER A 773 -32.56 15.74 -29.67
C SER A 773 -32.07 14.51 -28.91
N ALA A 774 -30.76 14.44 -28.63
CA ALA A 774 -30.13 13.94 -27.39
C ALA A 774 -28.69 13.43 -27.65
N ALA A 775 -27.77 14.32 -28.03
CA ALA A 775 -26.34 14.06 -27.91
C ALA A 775 -25.61 15.40 -27.82
N GLU A 776 -25.37 15.87 -26.60
CA GLU A 776 -24.59 17.09 -26.35
C GLU A 776 -23.12 16.68 -26.08
N TYR A 777 -22.22 17.01 -27.01
CA TYR A 777 -20.78 16.72 -26.90
C TYR A 777 -20.00 17.99 -26.59
N VAL A 778 -19.10 17.94 -25.59
CA VAL A 778 -18.15 19.03 -25.28
C VAL A 778 -16.70 18.48 -25.32
N ARG A 779 -15.96 18.98 -26.32
CA ARG A 779 -14.50 18.93 -26.57
C ARG A 779 -13.90 17.81 -27.44
N ASP A 780 -12.91 18.29 -28.20
CA ASP A 780 -12.65 18.23 -29.64
C ASP A 780 -11.47 17.45 -30.25
N ASP A 781 -10.88 16.41 -29.64
CA ASP A 781 -9.54 15.98 -30.12
C ASP A 781 -9.17 14.47 -30.03
N LEU A 782 -10.12 13.52 -30.12
CA LEU A 782 -9.81 12.11 -29.80
C LEU A 782 -10.55 11.04 -30.64
N PHE A 783 -10.44 11.06 -31.98
CA PHE A 783 -10.98 9.97 -32.83
C PHE A 783 -10.13 9.67 -34.09
N MET A 784 -9.48 8.49 -34.17
CA MET A 784 -8.83 7.95 -35.38
C MET A 784 -8.77 6.39 -35.33
N GLY A 785 -9.33 5.66 -36.32
CA GLY A 785 -9.00 4.24 -36.61
C GLY A 785 -10.14 3.17 -36.58
N ALA A 786 -10.06 2.13 -37.43
CA ALA A 786 -11.15 1.28 -37.96
C ALA A 786 -11.85 0.24 -37.03
N GLY A 787 -13.21 0.23 -37.04
CA GLY A 787 -14.18 -0.74 -36.45
C GLY A 787 -15.65 -0.24 -36.54
N VAL A 788 -16.67 -1.12 -36.70
CA VAL A 788 -18.11 -0.76 -36.79
C VAL A 788 -18.81 -1.12 -35.46
N LEU A 789 -19.50 -0.16 -34.85
CA LEU A 789 -20.35 -0.32 -33.67
C LEU A 789 -21.81 -0.44 -34.11
N ARG A 790 -22.44 -1.62 -33.93
CA ARG A 790 -23.86 -1.84 -34.21
C ARG A 790 -24.70 -1.62 -32.95
N VAL A 791 -25.63 -0.67 -33.00
CA VAL A 791 -26.67 -0.45 -31.99
C VAL A 791 -27.96 -1.05 -32.55
N GLY A 792 -28.44 -2.12 -31.94
CA GLY A 792 -29.74 -2.71 -32.29
C GLY A 792 -30.87 -2.05 -31.52
N GLU A 793 -31.91 -1.62 -32.24
CA GLU A 793 -33.15 -0.96 -31.80
C GLU A 793 -32.98 0.35 -30.99
N PRO A 794 -33.75 1.42 -31.30
CA PRO A 794 -33.43 2.77 -30.85
C PRO A 794 -33.93 3.01 -29.42
N ILE A 795 -33.09 2.74 -28.42
CA ILE A 795 -33.32 3.19 -27.04
C ILE A 795 -32.02 3.70 -26.39
N GLY A 796 -31.69 4.96 -26.70
CA GLY A 796 -30.80 5.88 -25.96
C GLY A 796 -29.50 5.35 -25.32
N LEU A 797 -28.39 5.41 -26.06
CA LEU A 797 -27.02 5.34 -25.51
C LEU A 797 -26.52 6.77 -25.21
N MET A 798 -26.07 7.03 -23.97
CA MET A 798 -25.42 8.30 -23.61
C MET A 798 -23.94 8.08 -23.27
N ILE A 799 -23.03 8.71 -24.02
CA ILE A 799 -21.59 8.70 -23.77
C ILE A 799 -21.21 10.02 -23.09
N ILE A 800 -20.74 9.96 -21.85
CA ILE A 800 -20.27 11.12 -21.09
C ILE A 800 -18.75 11.08 -21.01
N ILE A 801 -18.08 12.10 -21.53
CA ILE A 801 -16.62 12.29 -21.43
C ILE A 801 -16.37 13.23 -20.25
N ARG A 802 -15.66 12.76 -19.22
CA ARG A 802 -15.34 13.55 -18.01
C ARG A 802 -13.87 13.99 -17.97
#